data_AF-A0A962TAI4-F1
#
_entry.id   AF-A0A962TAI4-F1
#
_cell.length_a   1.000
_cell.length_b   1.000
_cell.length_c   1.000
_cell.angle_alpha   90.00
_cell.angle_beta   90.00
_cell.angle_gamma   90.00
#
_symmetry.space_group_name_H-M   'P 1'
#
loop_
_entity.id
_entity.type
_entity.pdbx_description
1 polymer ?
#
loop_
_entity_poly.entity_id
_entity_poly.type
_entity_poly.pdbx_seq_one_letter_code
_entity_poly.pdbx_strand_id
1 'polypeptide(L)'
;MASRTASCRTLGRCSLALALLVVSTAGQPARSARSIVEPALAWNVSARLTEEADALMKVVNMLLLGDGPGTGACTPGAPGESINTTAQNGCPNAAIWQQLLVPNDTYTVLAVNDLGMHCGDLDTRIASILPPFQVLVAQVIRKDGSPELNPDGIELYYSAASNPDDPILSIDVFDGVMADGTTYKTNFWQAAIPGGTYDPFYPAFNPFDPTQSLTPLAGPPFNVGADTGLPVPNVEHLYIGPDGQVKSGDESLSAVLHPMPGIDSPYRLNAPTKIQEHYGDKPFFVDFPFGYVAEGVNWFEGGGIPLAAFDDRGRENAYPLVRVEARDLAGQTLSTVDTVLPISGEASCVNCHAAPDDIASVSGIASRSAQASDTLLAAQLQVALSIDDPETGLPPRVSLEYAADINILRLHDLKHGSRYVAPSPANDGTTVPDPCTIDVAQPDGSAACLTNRALVQKRPVVCQVCHYTPALDLAQLGPLTGPVGTLANGRNQLSHKSNSNVMHSHHGQFDDLFPPIPAPVQLADGHISNQQQRLDALEQNCYQCHPGSNTQCLRGAMFNGGMLCSDCHGSLAQVGADFSAGVAPDNRGAFVLDQGNFYSPGSLQPRVPWANEPGCGSCHTGDANDNLAGTTGTLVNTADSNGYIDGIRLRQAYRSMDPKATPIVPANKRFAEPEVPAGFNGFANPGAGNPQLYRVSTGHGGVMCEGCHGPTHAEWPNANPNANDNVTARQLQGHTGTLIECDTCHVTSALSDRTQDGPHGMHLVDDQRFWREDGHGHLAEQENGRPGGGTCGACHGGDHRGTVLSRAAADRSFLVEGRARTVAAGEPVGCDLCHSLDKSFAR
;
A
#
# COMPACT_ATOMS: atom_id res chain seq x y z
N MET A 1 -53.03 5.89 39.41
CA MET A 1 -54.16 5.08 39.93
C MET A 1 -54.38 3.92 38.99
N ALA A 2 -54.38 2.69 39.54
CA ALA A 2 -54.90 1.39 39.08
C ALA A 2 -54.95 1.04 37.57
N SER A 3 -54.68 -0.17 37.09
CA SER A 3 -54.05 -1.39 37.59
C SER A 3 -54.04 -2.40 36.43
N ARG A 4 -52.91 -3.09 36.24
CA ARG A 4 -52.74 -4.50 35.81
C ARG A 4 -53.47 -5.00 34.55
N THR A 5 -52.70 -5.57 33.62
CA THR A 5 -52.55 -7.03 33.49
C THR A 5 -51.37 -7.39 32.57
N ALA A 6 -50.56 -8.33 33.04
CA ALA A 6 -49.63 -9.13 32.25
C ALA A 6 -50.16 -10.57 32.24
N SER A 7 -50.05 -11.29 31.12
CA SER A 7 -49.60 -12.68 31.14
C SER A 7 -49.16 -13.13 29.75
N CYS A 8 -48.01 -13.76 29.75
CA CYS A 8 -47.30 -14.36 28.63
C CYS A 8 -47.55 -15.88 28.60
N ARG A 9 -47.30 -16.50 27.42
CA ARG A 9 -46.71 -17.84 27.16
C ARG A 9 -47.49 -18.79 26.23
N THR A 10 -47.02 -18.81 24.97
CA THR A 10 -46.45 -19.93 24.18
C THR A 10 -47.10 -21.32 24.16
N LEU A 11 -47.38 -21.84 22.95
CA LEU A 11 -46.63 -22.96 22.30
C LEU A 11 -47.28 -23.39 20.95
N GLY A 12 -46.46 -23.60 19.91
CA GLY A 12 -46.53 -24.79 19.04
C GLY A 12 -47.21 -24.74 17.65
N ARG A 13 -46.38 -24.61 16.60
CA ARG A 13 -46.36 -25.24 15.25
C ARG A 13 -47.66 -25.73 14.59
N CYS A 14 -47.89 -25.35 13.31
CA CYS A 14 -48.09 -26.27 12.16
C CYS A 14 -48.25 -25.54 10.80
N SER A 15 -47.84 -26.23 9.74
CA SER A 15 -47.67 -25.81 8.34
C SER A 15 -48.95 -25.78 7.49
N LEU A 16 -48.79 -25.29 6.23
CA LEU A 16 -49.49 -25.60 4.96
C LEU A 16 -50.48 -24.58 4.34
N ALA A 17 -50.05 -24.06 3.18
CA ALA A 17 -50.68 -24.09 1.85
C ALA A 17 -52.00 -23.34 1.53
N LEU A 18 -51.86 -22.40 0.57
CA LEU A 18 -52.60 -22.23 -0.70
C LEU A 18 -54.14 -22.25 -0.69
N ALA A 19 -54.78 -21.15 -1.12
CA ALA A 19 -55.45 -21.05 -2.44
C ALA A 19 -56.59 -20.00 -2.53
N LEU A 20 -56.72 -19.44 -3.75
CA LEU A 20 -57.87 -18.81 -4.43
C LEU A 20 -58.34 -17.39 -4.02
N LEU A 21 -58.42 -16.48 -4.99
CA LEU A 21 -59.66 -16.31 -5.78
C LEU A 21 -59.44 -15.50 -7.08
N VAL A 22 -60.01 -16.01 -8.18
CA VAL A 22 -60.21 -15.33 -9.47
C VAL A 22 -61.66 -14.83 -9.52
N VAL A 23 -61.91 -13.64 -10.07
CA VAL A 23 -63.24 -13.21 -10.53
C VAL A 23 -63.11 -12.58 -11.92
N SER A 24 -63.97 -13.04 -12.83
CA SER A 24 -64.17 -12.55 -14.20
C SER A 24 -65.45 -11.73 -14.33
N THR A 25 -65.53 -10.86 -15.35
CA THR A 25 -66.71 -10.49 -16.18
C THR A 25 -66.26 -9.35 -17.13
N ALA A 26 -66.19 -9.54 -18.46
CA ALA A 26 -67.23 -9.54 -19.50
C ALA A 26 -67.55 -8.13 -20.10
N GLY A 27 -67.26 -7.96 -21.41
CA GLY A 27 -67.69 -6.84 -22.25
C GLY A 27 -67.19 -6.97 -23.70
N GLN A 28 -68.09 -7.27 -24.66
CA GLN A 28 -67.84 -7.55 -26.08
C GLN A 28 -67.90 -6.27 -27.00
N PRO A 29 -68.01 -6.35 -28.35
CA PRO A 29 -66.93 -6.61 -29.34
C PRO A 29 -66.97 -5.67 -30.59
N ALA A 30 -66.01 -5.76 -31.51
CA ALA A 30 -66.24 -5.40 -32.93
C ALA A 30 -65.33 -6.21 -33.87
N ARG A 31 -65.93 -6.67 -34.98
CA ARG A 31 -65.43 -7.66 -35.96
C ARG A 31 -64.87 -6.99 -37.22
N SER A 32 -63.91 -7.66 -37.90
CA SER A 32 -63.89 -8.05 -39.34
C SER A 32 -62.41 -8.21 -39.78
N ALA A 33 -61.86 -9.36 -40.19
CA ALA A 33 -62.11 -10.30 -41.30
C ALA A 33 -61.13 -10.09 -42.49
N ARG A 34 -60.21 -11.07 -42.67
CA ARG A 34 -59.56 -11.64 -43.89
C ARG A 34 -58.86 -10.65 -44.88
N SER A 35 -57.69 -10.89 -45.50
CA SER A 35 -57.10 -12.11 -46.07
C SER A 35 -55.60 -11.96 -46.46
N ILE A 36 -54.80 -13.01 -46.20
CA ILE A 36 -53.89 -13.75 -47.14
C ILE A 36 -52.89 -12.94 -48.01
N VAL A 37 -51.58 -13.17 -47.79
CA VAL A 37 -50.54 -13.77 -48.70
C VAL A 37 -49.13 -13.37 -48.16
N GLU A 38 -48.32 -14.38 -47.83
CA GLU A 38 -46.88 -14.38 -47.46
C GLU A 38 -45.93 -14.14 -48.67
N PRO A 39 -44.56 -14.14 -48.56
CA PRO A 39 -43.66 -14.08 -47.39
C PRO A 39 -42.47 -13.08 -47.50
N ALA A 40 -41.70 -13.02 -46.41
CA ALA A 40 -40.24 -12.80 -46.32
C ALA A 40 -39.66 -11.38 -46.40
N LEU A 41 -39.42 -10.78 -45.22
CA LEU A 41 -38.18 -10.07 -44.87
C LEU A 41 -38.14 -9.88 -43.35
N ALA A 42 -37.44 -10.78 -42.66
CA ALA A 42 -37.19 -10.69 -41.22
C ALA A 42 -35.93 -9.84 -40.99
N TRP A 43 -36.10 -8.60 -40.51
CA TRP A 43 -35.04 -7.81 -39.91
C TRP A 43 -35.44 -7.47 -38.48
N ASN A 44 -34.63 -7.96 -37.54
CA ASN A 44 -34.76 -7.82 -36.09
C ASN A 44 -34.65 -6.35 -35.67
N VAL A 45 -35.76 -5.79 -35.17
CA VAL A 45 -35.74 -4.61 -34.29
C VAL A 45 -36.64 -4.92 -33.11
N SER A 46 -36.15 -5.70 -32.15
CA SER A 46 -36.67 -5.73 -30.77
C SER A 46 -35.74 -6.55 -29.87
N ALA A 47 -34.53 -6.06 -29.62
CA ALA A 47 -33.65 -6.59 -28.57
C ALA A 47 -32.83 -5.51 -27.85
N ARG A 48 -33.12 -4.22 -28.07
CA ARG A 48 -32.35 -3.08 -27.51
C ARG A 48 -33.16 -2.14 -26.61
N LEU A 49 -34.39 -2.51 -26.23
CA LEU A 49 -35.25 -1.67 -25.37
C LEU A 49 -35.76 -2.40 -24.12
N THR A 50 -35.26 -3.60 -23.82
CA THR A 50 -35.66 -4.38 -22.65
C THR A 50 -34.61 -4.43 -21.55
N GLU A 51 -33.32 -4.21 -21.85
CA GLU A 51 -32.26 -4.20 -20.82
C GLU A 51 -32.15 -2.84 -20.11
N GLU A 52 -32.24 -1.73 -20.84
CA GLU A 52 -32.21 -0.38 -20.23
C GLU A 52 -33.46 -0.07 -19.41
N ALA A 53 -34.64 -0.58 -19.82
CA ALA A 53 -35.89 -0.39 -19.11
C ALA A 53 -35.98 -1.22 -17.82
N ASP A 54 -35.35 -2.39 -17.77
CA ASP A 54 -35.31 -3.24 -16.57
C ASP A 54 -34.27 -2.72 -15.55
N ALA A 55 -33.18 -2.10 -16.03
CA ALA A 55 -32.23 -1.36 -15.20
C ALA A 55 -32.87 -0.09 -14.60
N LEU A 56 -33.59 0.71 -15.39
CA LEU A 56 -34.27 1.91 -14.89
C LEU A 56 -35.43 1.57 -13.93
N MET A 57 -36.22 0.52 -14.21
CA MET A 57 -37.32 0.11 -13.33
C MET A 57 -36.82 -0.47 -11.99
N LYS A 58 -35.65 -1.12 -11.96
CA LYS A 58 -35.02 -1.56 -10.69
C LYS A 58 -34.51 -0.38 -9.87
N VAL A 59 -33.93 0.63 -10.52
CA VAL A 59 -33.47 1.88 -9.86
C VAL A 59 -34.66 2.67 -9.30
N VAL A 60 -35.75 2.80 -10.07
CA VAL A 60 -36.95 3.56 -9.63
C VAL A 60 -37.74 2.83 -8.54
N ASN A 61 -37.80 1.49 -8.56
CA ASN A 61 -38.49 0.73 -7.51
C ASN A 61 -37.67 0.61 -6.21
N MET A 62 -36.35 0.81 -6.26
CA MET A 62 -35.47 0.88 -5.08
C MET A 62 -35.38 2.27 -4.45
N LEU A 63 -35.62 3.35 -5.20
CA LEU A 63 -35.61 4.73 -4.67
C LEU A 63 -36.80 5.07 -3.75
N LEU A 64 -37.83 4.21 -3.69
CA LEU A 64 -39.09 4.49 -2.96
C LEU A 64 -39.16 3.87 -1.55
N LEU A 65 -38.10 3.18 -1.08
CA LEU A 65 -38.01 2.66 0.29
C LEU A 65 -36.92 3.42 1.05
N GLY A 66 -37.25 4.66 1.42
CA GLY A 66 -36.51 5.39 2.44
C GLY A 66 -36.85 4.83 3.82
N ASP A 67 -35.98 3.99 4.36
CA ASP A 67 -36.02 3.67 5.79
C ASP A 67 -35.08 4.63 6.53
N GLY A 68 -35.68 5.50 7.34
CA GLY A 68 -34.97 6.25 8.38
C GLY A 68 -34.41 5.32 9.47
N PRO A 69 -33.75 5.87 10.52
CA PRO A 69 -33.01 5.09 11.50
C PRO A 69 -33.96 4.27 12.36
N GLY A 70 -34.24 3.05 11.93
CA GLY A 70 -35.02 2.05 12.65
C GLY A 70 -34.09 1.21 13.51
N THR A 71 -34.42 1.12 14.80
CA THR A 71 -33.77 0.33 15.85
C THR A 71 -33.87 -1.20 15.66
N GLY A 72 -33.71 -1.70 14.43
CA GLY A 72 -33.59 -3.12 14.14
C GLY A 72 -32.15 -3.56 14.40
N ALA A 73 -31.98 -4.62 15.19
CA ALA A 73 -30.66 -5.23 15.40
C ALA A 73 -29.95 -5.40 14.05
N CYS A 74 -28.71 -4.92 13.95
CA CYS A 74 -27.90 -5.09 12.77
C CYS A 74 -27.90 -6.56 12.37
N THR A 75 -28.51 -6.84 11.23
CA THR A 75 -28.56 -8.19 10.69
C THR A 75 -27.41 -8.25 9.70
N PRO A 76 -26.38 -9.09 9.92
CA PRO A 76 -25.27 -9.17 8.99
C PRO A 76 -25.78 -9.43 7.57
N GLY A 77 -25.37 -8.61 6.60
CA GLY A 77 -25.47 -8.94 5.18
C GLY A 77 -24.82 -10.30 4.88
N ALA A 78 -25.16 -10.91 3.74
CA ALA A 78 -24.86 -12.31 3.40
C ALA A 78 -23.40 -12.75 3.73
N PRO A 79 -23.14 -13.66 4.68
CA PRO A 79 -21.84 -13.86 5.37
C PRO A 79 -20.59 -14.12 4.50
N GLY A 80 -20.74 -14.38 3.19
CA GLY A 80 -19.66 -14.73 2.26
C GLY A 80 -19.05 -13.58 1.44
N GLU A 81 -18.98 -12.34 1.95
CA GLU A 81 -18.36 -11.20 1.23
C GLU A 81 -17.59 -10.30 2.19
N SER A 82 -16.34 -9.94 1.88
CA SER A 82 -15.54 -8.90 2.54
C SER A 82 -15.29 -7.74 1.58
N ILE A 83 -15.74 -6.56 1.96
CA ILE A 83 -15.69 -5.35 1.12
C ILE A 83 -15.67 -4.11 2.03
N ASN A 84 -15.02 -3.04 1.55
CA ASN A 84 -14.80 -1.81 2.29
C ASN A 84 -15.27 -0.60 1.47
N THR A 85 -16.57 -0.29 1.57
CA THR A 85 -17.22 0.78 0.77
C THR A 85 -17.28 2.14 1.47
N THR A 86 -17.08 2.17 2.78
CA THR A 86 -17.14 3.39 3.58
C THR A 86 -16.30 3.23 4.81
N ALA A 87 -15.77 4.33 5.31
CA ALA A 87 -15.09 4.43 6.59
C ALA A 87 -16.01 5.04 7.67
N GLN A 88 -17.31 5.20 7.39
CA GLN A 88 -18.32 5.59 8.36
C GLN A 88 -18.84 4.39 9.15
N ASN A 89 -18.97 4.56 10.46
CA ASN A 89 -19.67 3.59 11.31
C ASN A 89 -21.09 3.37 10.81
N GLY A 90 -21.55 2.12 10.79
CA GLY A 90 -22.79 1.81 10.09
C GLY A 90 -23.24 0.37 10.22
N CYS A 91 -24.18 -0.02 9.35
CA CYS A 91 -24.85 -1.31 9.42
C CYS A 91 -25.27 -1.75 8.01
N PRO A 92 -24.43 -2.49 7.27
CA PRO A 92 -24.84 -3.00 5.96
C PRO A 92 -25.87 -4.12 6.13
N ASN A 93 -27.11 -3.85 5.74
CA ASN A 93 -28.23 -4.79 5.81
C ASN A 93 -28.55 -5.48 4.47
N ALA A 94 -27.71 -5.28 3.45
CA ALA A 94 -27.90 -5.83 2.10
C ALA A 94 -26.57 -6.25 1.46
N ALA A 95 -26.65 -7.04 0.39
CA ALA A 95 -25.51 -7.29 -0.48
C ALA A 95 -25.16 -6.01 -1.24
N ILE A 96 -23.86 -5.76 -1.41
CA ILE A 96 -23.35 -4.56 -2.07
C ILE A 96 -23.20 -4.85 -3.56
N TRP A 97 -23.66 -3.93 -4.41
CA TRP A 97 -23.41 -4.06 -5.84
C TRP A 97 -21.95 -3.74 -6.16
N GLN A 98 -21.33 -4.56 -7.01
CA GLN A 98 -19.97 -4.36 -7.48
C GLN A 98 -20.00 -4.09 -8.98
N GLN A 99 -19.08 -3.26 -9.47
CA GLN A 99 -18.89 -3.06 -10.91
C GLN A 99 -18.58 -4.39 -11.59
N LEU A 100 -18.70 -4.50 -12.91
CA LEU A 100 -18.38 -5.76 -13.61
C LEU A 100 -16.88 -5.84 -13.91
N LEU A 101 -16.33 -7.07 -13.93
CA LEU A 101 -15.03 -7.32 -14.55
C LEU A 101 -15.18 -7.26 -16.07
N VAL A 102 -14.39 -6.41 -16.72
CA VAL A 102 -14.32 -6.27 -18.18
C VAL A 102 -12.89 -6.63 -18.61
N PRO A 103 -12.61 -7.91 -18.91
CA PRO A 103 -11.36 -8.27 -19.60
C PRO A 103 -11.41 -7.75 -21.04
N ASN A 104 -10.28 -7.29 -21.57
CA ASN A 104 -10.23 -6.70 -22.91
C ASN A 104 -8.92 -7.01 -23.64
N ASP A 105 -9.02 -7.46 -24.89
CA ASP A 105 -7.87 -7.79 -25.74
C ASP A 105 -7.18 -6.57 -26.37
N THR A 106 -7.81 -5.40 -26.28
CA THR A 106 -7.37 -4.10 -26.81
C THR A 106 -6.80 -3.17 -25.74
N TYR A 107 -7.30 -3.25 -24.50
CA TYR A 107 -6.85 -2.39 -23.41
C TYR A 107 -6.56 -3.20 -22.15
N THR A 108 -5.49 -2.87 -21.45
CA THR A 108 -5.20 -3.39 -20.11
C THR A 108 -4.99 -2.26 -19.13
N VAL A 109 -5.29 -2.49 -17.85
CA VAL A 109 -5.07 -1.55 -16.75
C VAL A 109 -4.10 -2.18 -15.77
N LEU A 110 -3.03 -1.47 -15.44
CA LEU A 110 -2.11 -1.83 -14.37
C LEU A 110 -2.42 -0.90 -13.19
N ALA A 111 -2.67 -1.46 -12.00
CA ALA A 111 -3.00 -0.66 -10.83
C ALA A 111 -2.48 -1.30 -9.54
N VAL A 112 -1.90 -0.49 -8.66
CA VAL A 112 -1.20 -0.91 -7.43
C VAL A 112 -1.27 0.18 -6.35
N ASN A 113 -1.11 -0.22 -5.09
CA ASN A 113 -0.75 0.71 -4.02
C ASN A 113 0.77 0.96 -4.03
N ASP A 114 1.25 2.15 -3.68
CA ASP A 114 2.69 2.49 -3.76
C ASP A 114 3.58 1.91 -2.63
N LEU A 115 3.00 1.44 -1.53
CA LEU A 115 3.74 1.02 -0.31
C LEU A 115 3.57 -0.45 0.07
N GLY A 116 2.54 -1.09 -0.46
CA GLY A 116 2.10 -2.47 -0.15
C GLY A 116 1.53 -2.69 1.25
N MET A 117 1.63 -1.73 2.17
CA MET A 117 0.90 -1.67 3.44
C MET A 117 0.90 -0.25 4.02
N HIS A 118 -0.28 0.27 4.38
CA HIS A 118 -0.41 1.44 5.24
C HIS A 118 -0.84 1.04 6.66
N CYS A 119 -0.44 1.81 7.66
CA CYS A 119 -0.89 1.59 9.04
C CYS A 119 -1.95 2.63 9.40
N GLY A 120 -2.95 2.23 10.17
CA GLY A 120 -3.93 3.11 10.78
C GLY A 120 -4.07 2.82 12.27
N ASP A 121 -4.45 3.83 13.03
CA ASP A 121 -4.80 3.70 14.44
C ASP A 121 -6.25 3.19 14.57
N LEU A 122 -6.51 2.31 15.53
CA LEU A 122 -7.88 1.93 15.90
C LEU A 122 -8.58 3.06 16.66
N ASP A 123 -7.81 3.87 17.39
CA ASP A 123 -8.27 5.06 18.10
C ASP A 123 -7.48 6.31 17.71
N THR A 124 -8.16 7.43 17.46
CA THR A 124 -7.51 8.70 17.07
C THR A 124 -7.81 9.85 18.04
N ARG A 125 -8.42 9.55 19.21
CA ARG A 125 -8.88 10.57 20.16
C ARG A 125 -7.77 11.09 21.05
N ILE A 126 -6.72 10.30 21.25
CA ILE A 126 -5.60 10.63 22.15
C ILE A 126 -4.33 10.91 21.37
N ALA A 127 -3.86 9.93 20.61
CA ALA A 127 -2.81 10.09 19.62
C ALA A 127 -3.32 9.62 18.26
N SER A 128 -2.66 10.04 17.19
CA SER A 128 -2.84 9.41 15.89
C SER A 128 -1.49 9.38 15.18
N ILE A 129 -0.94 8.19 14.98
CA ILE A 129 0.41 8.01 14.43
C ILE A 129 0.37 8.25 12.93
N LEU A 130 -0.63 7.70 12.24
CA LEU A 130 -0.80 7.82 10.79
C LEU A 130 -2.28 8.00 10.44
N PRO A 131 -2.60 8.91 9.49
CA PRO A 131 -3.97 9.10 9.06
C PRO A 131 -4.44 7.92 8.19
N PRO A 132 -5.75 7.63 8.09
CA PRO A 132 -6.28 6.77 7.05
C PRO A 132 -5.89 7.33 5.66
N PHE A 133 -5.00 6.64 4.95
CA PHE A 133 -4.38 7.17 3.75
C PHE A 133 -3.88 6.03 2.85
N GLN A 134 -4.07 6.16 1.55
CA GLN A 134 -3.52 5.27 0.52
C GLN A 134 -3.15 6.10 -0.69
N VAL A 135 -2.16 5.65 -1.45
CA VAL A 135 -1.93 6.13 -2.81
C VAL A 135 -2.19 4.97 -3.76
N LEU A 136 -3.15 5.15 -4.66
CA LEU A 136 -3.41 4.25 -5.78
C LEU A 136 -2.70 4.81 -7.02
N VAL A 137 -1.82 4.03 -7.64
CA VAL A 137 -1.17 4.40 -8.90
C VAL A 137 -1.67 3.48 -10.00
N ALA A 138 -1.95 4.03 -11.18
CA ALA A 138 -2.44 3.25 -12.30
C ALA A 138 -2.01 3.77 -13.67
N GLN A 139 -1.84 2.84 -14.61
CA GLN A 139 -1.54 3.09 -16.01
C GLN A 139 -2.49 2.29 -16.90
N VAL A 140 -2.84 2.84 -18.07
CA VAL A 140 -3.66 2.16 -19.07
C VAL A 140 -2.82 1.92 -20.32
N ILE A 141 -2.88 0.72 -20.88
CA ILE A 141 -2.14 0.39 -22.10
C ILE A 141 -3.14 0.02 -23.18
N ARG A 142 -3.06 0.70 -24.32
CA ARG A 142 -3.68 0.24 -25.58
C ARG A 142 -2.74 -0.73 -26.25
N LYS A 143 -3.17 -1.98 -26.36
CA LYS A 143 -2.37 -3.11 -26.82
C LYS A 143 -2.14 -3.04 -28.34
N ASP A 144 -0.89 -3.23 -28.75
CA ASP A 144 -0.47 -3.41 -30.15
C ASP A 144 0.92 -4.09 -30.17
N GLY A 145 1.57 -4.22 -31.34
CA GLY A 145 2.99 -4.59 -31.41
C GLY A 145 3.90 -3.57 -30.75
N SER A 146 3.57 -2.28 -30.86
CA SER A 146 4.16 -1.18 -30.10
C SER A 146 3.05 -0.49 -29.31
N PRO A 147 2.75 -0.94 -28.08
CA PRO A 147 1.64 -0.44 -27.28
C PRO A 147 1.76 1.05 -26.99
N GLU A 148 0.63 1.68 -26.73
CA GLU A 148 0.57 3.07 -26.27
C GLU A 148 0.17 3.10 -24.79
N LEU A 149 1.00 3.76 -23.99
CA LEU A 149 0.80 3.98 -22.57
C LEU A 149 0.01 5.28 -22.34
N ASN A 150 -1.04 5.19 -21.51
CA ASN A 150 -2.01 6.25 -21.20
C ASN A 150 -2.51 7.00 -22.44
N PRO A 151 -3.19 6.32 -23.38
CA PRO A 151 -3.69 6.97 -24.58
C PRO A 151 -4.72 8.05 -24.24
N ASP A 152 -4.78 9.09 -25.08
CA ASP A 152 -5.70 10.21 -24.91
C ASP A 152 -7.18 9.78 -24.82
N GLY A 153 -7.96 10.50 -24.01
CA GLY A 153 -9.41 10.30 -23.90
C GLY A 153 -9.82 9.11 -23.03
N ILE A 154 -8.91 8.59 -22.21
CA ILE A 154 -9.21 7.62 -21.17
C ILE A 154 -9.18 8.29 -19.80
N GLU A 155 -10.15 7.92 -18.97
CA GLU A 155 -10.21 8.27 -17.56
C GLU A 155 -10.19 7.01 -16.70
N LEU A 156 -9.60 7.09 -15.52
CA LEU A 156 -9.59 5.99 -14.55
C LEU A 156 -10.53 6.25 -13.39
N TYR A 157 -11.19 5.18 -12.94
CA TYR A 157 -12.10 5.18 -11.80
C TYR A 157 -11.77 4.02 -10.86
N TYR A 158 -12.12 4.14 -9.59
CA TYR A 158 -12.03 3.07 -8.60
C TYR A 158 -13.32 2.89 -7.82
N SER A 159 -13.63 1.65 -7.42
CA SER A 159 -14.76 1.28 -6.57
C SER A 159 -14.35 0.13 -5.65
N ALA A 160 -15.09 -0.13 -4.57
CA ALA A 160 -14.75 -1.25 -3.70
C ALA A 160 -15.01 -2.59 -4.43
N ALA A 161 -14.22 -3.61 -4.13
CA ALA A 161 -14.41 -4.95 -4.67
C ALA A 161 -14.26 -5.99 -3.56
N SER A 162 -14.80 -7.18 -3.80
CA SER A 162 -14.62 -8.34 -2.93
C SER A 162 -14.04 -9.50 -3.72
N ASN A 163 -13.31 -10.38 -3.03
CA ASN A 163 -12.93 -11.68 -3.56
C ASN A 163 -13.70 -12.78 -2.81
N PRO A 164 -14.48 -13.64 -3.50
CA PRO A 164 -15.18 -14.75 -2.83
C PRO A 164 -14.23 -15.78 -2.21
N ASP A 165 -12.97 -15.83 -2.67
CA ASP A 165 -11.92 -16.69 -2.12
C ASP A 165 -11.02 -15.96 -1.10
N ASP A 166 -11.37 -14.74 -0.69
CA ASP A 166 -10.57 -13.96 0.27
C ASP A 166 -10.31 -14.78 1.55
N PRO A 167 -9.04 -15.00 1.96
CA PRO A 167 -8.72 -15.75 3.16
C PRO A 167 -9.43 -15.26 4.43
N ILE A 168 -9.76 -13.97 4.53
CA ILE A 168 -10.49 -13.42 5.68
C ILE A 168 -11.88 -14.03 5.84
N LEU A 169 -12.48 -14.56 4.77
CA LEU A 169 -13.79 -15.23 4.82
C LEU A 169 -13.74 -16.56 5.58
N SER A 170 -12.54 -17.12 5.80
CA SER A 170 -12.36 -18.32 6.62
C SER A 170 -12.25 -18.03 8.11
N ILE A 171 -12.16 -16.75 8.50
CA ILE A 171 -11.99 -16.30 9.89
C ILE A 171 -13.30 -15.65 10.37
N ASP A 172 -13.94 -16.25 11.36
CA ASP A 172 -15.23 -15.79 11.93
C ASP A 172 -15.00 -14.86 13.14
N VAL A 173 -14.17 -13.83 12.97
CA VAL A 173 -13.80 -12.84 14.01
C VAL A 173 -14.19 -11.44 13.54
N PHE A 174 -15.07 -10.79 14.30
CA PHE A 174 -15.64 -9.48 13.98
C PHE A 174 -15.27 -8.44 15.06
N ASP A 175 -13.98 -8.18 15.19
CA ASP A 175 -13.40 -7.28 16.21
C ASP A 175 -13.79 -5.80 16.04
N GLY A 176 -14.40 -5.43 14.92
CA GLY A 176 -14.92 -4.09 14.65
C GLY A 176 -16.40 -3.92 14.96
N VAL A 177 -17.06 -4.88 15.63
CA VAL A 177 -18.50 -4.77 15.97
C VAL A 177 -18.69 -4.12 17.33
N MET A 178 -19.52 -3.08 17.37
CA MET A 178 -19.92 -2.36 18.58
C MET A 178 -20.96 -3.16 19.40
N ALA A 179 -21.12 -2.80 20.67
CA ALA A 179 -22.04 -3.49 21.58
C ALA A 179 -23.52 -3.43 21.16
N ASP A 180 -23.91 -2.46 20.33
CA ASP A 180 -25.25 -2.35 19.75
C ASP A 180 -25.43 -3.16 18.45
N GLY A 181 -24.38 -3.86 18.01
CA GLY A 181 -24.33 -4.68 16.81
C GLY A 181 -23.95 -3.93 15.53
N THR A 182 -23.77 -2.61 15.57
CA THR A 182 -23.29 -1.84 14.41
C THR A 182 -21.78 -2.01 14.23
N THR A 183 -21.28 -1.69 13.05
CA THR A 183 -19.85 -1.75 12.71
C THR A 183 -19.17 -0.44 13.03
N TYR A 184 -18.10 -0.51 13.82
CA TYR A 184 -17.09 0.52 13.99
C TYR A 184 -16.08 0.44 12.84
N LYS A 185 -15.73 1.60 12.28
CA LYS A 185 -14.77 1.74 11.20
C LYS A 185 -13.55 2.53 11.67
N THR A 186 -13.77 3.73 12.19
CA THR A 186 -12.75 4.61 12.79
C THR A 186 -13.44 5.83 13.42
N ASN A 187 -12.72 6.56 14.28
CA ASN A 187 -13.13 7.85 14.84
C ASN A 187 -12.31 9.05 14.28
N PHE A 188 -11.53 8.83 13.22
CA PHE A 188 -10.64 9.85 12.62
C PHE A 188 -11.33 11.18 12.27
N TRP A 189 -12.47 11.14 11.59
CA TRP A 189 -13.20 12.35 11.20
C TRP A 189 -14.01 12.99 12.33
N GLN A 190 -14.26 12.24 13.42
CA GLN A 190 -14.98 12.70 14.60
C GLN A 190 -14.02 13.35 15.62
N ALA A 191 -12.76 12.90 15.65
CA ALA A 191 -11.77 13.33 16.63
C ALA A 191 -10.60 14.11 16.00
N ALA A 192 -9.82 13.47 15.12
CA ALA A 192 -8.58 14.05 14.61
C ALA A 192 -8.81 15.26 13.68
N ILE A 193 -9.78 15.18 12.76
CA ILE A 193 -10.05 16.30 11.83
C ILE A 193 -10.58 17.55 12.55
N PRO A 194 -11.63 17.48 13.40
CA PRO A 194 -12.12 18.65 14.14
C PRO A 194 -11.11 19.16 15.19
N GLY A 195 -10.24 18.28 15.71
CA GLY A 195 -9.15 18.64 16.63
C GLY A 195 -8.01 19.44 15.98
N GLY A 196 -8.00 19.56 14.64
CA GLY A 196 -6.90 20.18 13.88
C GLY A 196 -5.60 19.40 13.99
N THR A 197 -5.70 18.08 14.22
CA THR A 197 -4.57 17.18 14.51
C THR A 197 -3.56 17.13 13.36
N TYR A 198 -4.07 17.16 12.11
CA TYR A 198 -3.27 17.11 10.89
C TYR A 198 -3.06 18.48 10.22
N ASP A 199 -3.67 19.55 10.72
CA ASP A 199 -3.48 20.92 10.18
C ASP A 199 -1.98 21.30 10.07
N PRO A 200 -1.08 20.97 11.03
CA PRO A 200 0.32 21.35 10.94
C PRO A 200 1.11 20.74 9.77
N PHE A 201 0.61 19.67 9.12
CA PHE A 201 1.26 19.10 7.94
C PHE A 201 1.04 19.94 6.67
N TYR A 202 0.14 20.91 6.75
CA TYR A 202 -0.16 21.83 5.66
C TYR A 202 0.27 23.25 6.04
N PRO A 203 0.80 24.03 5.09
CA PRO A 203 0.92 25.47 5.25
C PRO A 203 -0.41 26.09 5.71
N ALA A 204 -0.37 27.11 6.57
CA ALA A 204 -1.60 27.79 6.96
C ALA A 204 -2.29 28.51 5.78
N PHE A 205 -1.50 28.93 4.79
CA PHE A 205 -1.91 29.64 3.60
C PHE A 205 -1.15 29.13 2.37
N ASN A 206 -1.69 29.38 1.18
CA ASN A 206 -1.04 29.04 -0.08
C ASN A 206 0.26 29.86 -0.23
N PRO A 207 1.44 29.23 -0.40
CA PRO A 207 2.70 29.95 -0.51
C PRO A 207 2.78 30.86 -1.75
N PHE A 208 1.99 30.60 -2.79
CA PHE A 208 1.91 31.42 -4.01
C PHE A 208 0.81 32.49 -3.96
N ASP A 209 -0.19 32.31 -3.08
CA ASP A 209 -1.22 33.31 -2.79
C ASP A 209 -1.54 33.32 -1.28
N PRO A 210 -0.82 34.13 -0.48
CA PRO A 210 -1.02 34.17 0.96
C PRO A 210 -2.40 34.65 1.41
N THR A 211 -3.25 35.14 0.49
CA THR A 211 -4.64 35.51 0.81
C THR A 211 -5.56 34.29 0.91
N GLN A 212 -5.14 33.15 0.37
CA GLN A 212 -5.85 31.88 0.44
C GLN A 212 -5.39 31.06 1.65
N SER A 213 -6.26 30.92 2.66
CA SER A 213 -6.05 29.96 3.75
C SER A 213 -6.19 28.52 3.24
N LEU A 214 -5.39 27.61 3.79
CA LEU A 214 -5.46 26.16 3.50
C LEU A 214 -5.90 25.33 4.72
N THR A 215 -5.72 25.86 5.92
CA THR A 215 -6.18 25.24 7.18
C THR A 215 -7.12 26.18 7.93
N PRO A 216 -8.06 25.67 8.74
CA PRO A 216 -8.20 24.27 9.17
C PRO A 216 -8.78 23.35 8.09
N LEU A 217 -8.34 22.09 8.07
CA LEU A 217 -8.80 21.08 7.08
C LEU A 217 -10.29 20.77 7.19
N ALA A 218 -10.83 20.81 8.41
CA ALA A 218 -12.25 20.56 8.68
C ALA A 218 -13.19 21.59 8.03
N GLY A 219 -12.67 22.75 7.64
CA GLY A 219 -13.42 23.85 7.02
C GLY A 219 -12.92 24.16 5.61
N PRO A 220 -13.43 25.26 5.01
CA PRO A 220 -12.95 25.72 3.71
C PRO A 220 -11.44 25.98 3.72
N PRO A 221 -10.72 25.67 2.62
CA PRO A 221 -11.28 25.32 1.31
C PRO A 221 -11.60 23.82 1.12
N PHE A 222 -11.04 22.94 1.95
CA PHE A 222 -11.09 21.49 1.71
C PHE A 222 -12.36 20.82 2.25
N ASN A 223 -12.86 21.25 3.40
CA ASN A 223 -14.03 20.66 4.07
C ASN A 223 -13.88 19.14 4.27
N VAL A 224 -12.71 18.70 4.76
CA VAL A 224 -12.44 17.28 5.02
C VAL A 224 -13.47 16.76 6.03
N GLY A 225 -14.31 15.84 5.59
CA GLY A 225 -15.33 15.17 6.39
C GLY A 225 -15.29 13.67 6.16
N ALA A 226 -16.24 12.94 6.77
CA ALA A 226 -16.29 11.49 6.66
C ALA A 226 -16.19 11.00 5.21
N ASP A 227 -15.47 9.89 5.00
CA ASP A 227 -15.18 9.31 3.68
C ASP A 227 -14.40 10.23 2.73
N THR A 228 -13.93 11.39 3.17
CA THR A 228 -13.11 12.30 2.35
C THR A 228 -11.65 12.16 2.75
N GLY A 229 -10.78 11.93 1.75
CA GLY A 229 -9.34 11.83 1.93
C GLY A 229 -8.67 13.11 2.40
N LEU A 230 -7.41 13.00 2.81
CA LEU A 230 -6.58 14.17 3.08
C LEU A 230 -6.07 14.79 1.76
N PRO A 231 -5.93 16.12 1.67
CA PRO A 231 -5.43 16.77 0.46
C PRO A 231 -3.97 16.40 0.22
N VAL A 232 -3.65 15.90 -0.97
CA VAL A 232 -2.26 15.63 -1.37
C VAL A 232 -1.82 16.73 -2.34
N PRO A 233 -0.76 17.50 -2.01
CA PRO A 233 -0.19 18.47 -2.95
C PRO A 233 0.26 17.78 -4.23
N ASN A 234 -0.12 18.33 -5.39
CA ASN A 234 0.47 17.93 -6.64
C ASN A 234 1.90 18.49 -6.72
N VAL A 235 2.89 17.62 -6.56
CA VAL A 235 4.31 17.99 -6.50
C VAL A 235 4.87 18.41 -7.86
N GLU A 236 4.30 17.95 -8.96
CA GLU A 236 4.70 18.38 -10.31
C GLU A 236 4.31 19.85 -10.53
N HIS A 237 3.07 20.23 -10.22
CA HIS A 237 2.66 21.64 -10.27
C HIS A 237 3.43 22.52 -9.27
N LEU A 238 3.74 21.98 -8.08
CA LEU A 238 4.41 22.71 -7.01
C LEU A 238 5.89 23.03 -7.31
N TYR A 239 6.56 22.18 -8.09
CA TYR A 239 8.00 22.29 -8.31
C TYR A 239 8.43 22.47 -9.76
N ILE A 240 7.64 22.02 -10.74
CA ILE A 240 7.94 22.08 -12.18
C ILE A 240 7.05 23.11 -12.88
N GLY A 241 5.75 23.11 -12.58
CA GLY A 241 4.82 24.03 -13.21
C GLY A 241 4.56 23.78 -14.72
N PRO A 242 3.72 24.61 -15.37
CA PRO A 242 3.29 24.41 -16.75
C PRO A 242 4.38 24.47 -17.83
N ASP A 243 5.50 25.16 -17.59
CA ASP A 243 6.57 25.27 -18.58
C ASP A 243 7.56 24.10 -18.58
N GLY A 244 7.41 23.15 -17.66
CA GLY A 244 8.23 21.95 -17.55
C GLY A 244 9.62 22.19 -16.93
N GLN A 245 9.88 23.37 -16.34
CA GLN A 245 11.16 23.71 -15.73
C GLN A 245 11.05 23.81 -14.21
N VAL A 246 11.95 23.13 -13.50
CA VAL A 246 11.96 23.18 -12.03
C VAL A 246 12.22 24.61 -11.55
N LYS A 247 11.29 25.17 -10.76
CA LYS A 247 11.43 26.47 -10.08
C LYS A 247 11.66 27.64 -11.05
N SER A 248 10.98 27.62 -12.20
CA SER A 248 10.94 28.68 -13.19
C SER A 248 10.16 29.93 -12.72
N GLY A 249 9.29 29.77 -11.71
CA GLY A 249 8.44 30.82 -11.15
C GLY A 249 6.99 30.81 -11.65
N ASP A 250 6.60 29.80 -12.43
CA ASP A 250 5.22 29.55 -12.86
C ASP A 250 4.51 28.45 -12.05
N GLU A 251 5.16 27.98 -10.97
CA GLU A 251 4.64 26.91 -10.12
C GLU A 251 3.36 27.33 -9.39
N SER A 252 2.57 26.32 -9.03
CA SER A 252 1.35 26.53 -8.28
C SER A 252 1.10 25.40 -7.30
N LEU A 253 0.35 25.68 -6.24
CA LEU A 253 -0.10 24.67 -5.30
C LEU A 253 -1.54 24.26 -5.64
N SER A 254 -1.71 23.02 -6.05
CA SER A 254 -3.01 22.35 -6.18
C SER A 254 -3.05 21.07 -5.37
N ALA A 255 -4.24 20.67 -4.94
CA ALA A 255 -4.47 19.39 -4.29
C ALA A 255 -5.90 18.92 -4.61
N VAL A 256 -6.04 17.63 -4.88
CA VAL A 256 -7.33 16.95 -5.01
C VAL A 256 -7.63 16.15 -3.74
N LEU A 257 -8.93 16.03 -3.43
CA LEU A 257 -9.43 15.12 -2.41
C LEU A 257 -10.00 13.87 -3.08
N HIS A 258 -9.48 12.70 -2.72
CA HIS A 258 -10.02 11.41 -3.14
C HIS A 258 -10.83 10.76 -2.00
N PRO A 259 -12.12 10.46 -2.21
CA PRO A 259 -12.95 9.85 -1.17
C PRO A 259 -12.78 8.32 -1.05
N MET A 260 -13.41 7.73 -0.03
CA MET A 260 -13.59 6.28 0.08
C MET A 260 -14.26 5.71 -1.18
N PRO A 261 -13.93 4.46 -1.57
CA PRO A 261 -14.58 3.81 -2.69
C PRO A 261 -16.08 3.62 -2.41
N GLY A 262 -16.95 4.31 -3.16
CA GLY A 262 -18.40 4.15 -3.04
C GLY A 262 -19.15 5.23 -2.26
N ILE A 263 -18.48 6.32 -1.85
CA ILE A 263 -19.02 7.46 -1.07
C ILE A 263 -20.48 7.83 -1.42
N ASP A 264 -20.85 7.83 -2.70
CA ASP A 264 -22.24 7.97 -3.14
C ASP A 264 -22.97 6.62 -3.04
N SER A 265 -23.65 6.39 -1.91
CA SER A 265 -24.41 5.16 -1.60
C SER A 265 -23.54 3.90 -1.40
N PRO A 266 -22.65 3.88 -0.40
CA PRO A 266 -21.62 2.85 -0.21
C PRO A 266 -22.21 1.44 -0.07
N TYR A 267 -23.20 1.25 0.79
CA TYR A 267 -23.83 -0.06 1.02
C TYR A 267 -24.82 -0.52 -0.07
N ARG A 268 -24.96 0.21 -1.18
CA ARG A 268 -25.90 -0.15 -2.25
C ARG A 268 -25.30 -0.08 -3.64
N LEU A 269 -24.83 1.10 -4.04
CA LEU A 269 -24.36 1.37 -5.41
C LEU A 269 -22.86 1.26 -5.55
N ASN A 270 -22.08 1.47 -4.47
CA ASN A 270 -20.62 1.45 -4.56
C ASN A 270 -20.12 2.25 -5.78
N ALA A 271 -20.58 3.51 -5.85
CA ALA A 271 -20.39 4.36 -7.01
C ALA A 271 -18.88 4.56 -7.30
N PRO A 272 -18.44 4.37 -8.56
CA PRO A 272 -17.05 4.56 -8.92
C PRO A 272 -16.62 6.02 -8.77
N THR A 273 -15.43 6.21 -8.24
CA THR A 273 -14.80 7.51 -8.03
C THR A 273 -13.66 7.71 -9.00
N LYS A 274 -13.53 8.90 -9.58
CA LYS A 274 -12.47 9.21 -10.54
C LYS A 274 -11.10 9.32 -9.86
N ILE A 275 -10.07 8.74 -10.48
CA ILE A 275 -8.66 9.03 -10.18
C ILE A 275 -8.29 10.31 -10.93
N GLN A 276 -8.00 11.40 -10.20
CA GLN A 276 -8.01 12.73 -10.81
C GLN A 276 -6.62 13.24 -11.19
N GLU A 277 -5.57 12.89 -10.45
CA GLU A 277 -4.21 13.36 -10.75
C GLU A 277 -3.61 12.51 -11.87
N HIS A 278 -2.80 13.15 -12.72
CA HIS A 278 -2.01 12.49 -13.76
C HIS A 278 -0.64 13.16 -13.81
N TYR A 279 0.40 12.42 -13.42
CA TYR A 279 1.77 12.92 -13.34
C TYR A 279 2.53 12.57 -14.61
N GLY A 280 3.14 13.57 -15.25
CA GLY A 280 4.12 13.35 -16.31
C GLY A 280 5.48 12.99 -15.72
N ASP A 281 5.95 13.85 -14.82
CA ASP A 281 7.19 13.75 -14.06
C ASP A 281 6.88 13.87 -12.55
N LYS A 282 7.64 13.18 -11.69
CA LYS A 282 7.42 13.22 -10.23
C LYS A 282 8.62 13.78 -9.49
N PRO A 283 8.55 15.05 -9.04
CA PRO A 283 9.51 15.63 -8.11
C PRO A 283 9.57 14.86 -6.79
N PHE A 284 10.78 14.53 -6.34
CA PHE A 284 11.05 13.86 -5.09
C PHE A 284 12.14 14.61 -4.30
N PHE A 285 11.71 15.37 -3.29
CA PHE A 285 12.52 16.18 -2.39
C PHE A 285 13.55 17.04 -3.10
N VAL A 286 13.19 17.70 -4.22
CA VAL A 286 14.13 18.42 -5.10
C VAL A 286 14.93 19.54 -4.41
N ASP A 287 14.46 20.00 -3.24
CA ASP A 287 15.17 20.96 -2.37
C ASP A 287 16.20 20.35 -1.43
N PHE A 288 16.36 19.04 -1.45
CA PHE A 288 17.27 18.30 -0.59
C PHE A 288 18.45 17.73 -1.39
N PRO A 289 19.62 17.55 -0.75
CA PRO A 289 20.79 17.00 -1.45
C PRO A 289 20.62 15.58 -1.99
N PHE A 290 19.60 14.84 -1.53
CA PHE A 290 19.26 13.50 -2.03
C PHE A 290 18.13 13.51 -3.07
N GLY A 291 17.52 14.67 -3.33
CA GLY A 291 16.34 14.80 -4.16
C GLY A 291 16.59 14.72 -5.66
N TYR A 292 15.52 14.53 -6.42
CA TYR A 292 15.54 14.42 -7.88
C TYR A 292 14.15 14.53 -8.50
N VAL A 293 14.08 14.69 -9.82
CA VAL A 293 12.85 14.47 -10.59
C VAL A 293 12.89 13.05 -11.18
N ALA A 294 11.87 12.24 -10.89
CA ALA A 294 11.63 10.98 -11.57
C ALA A 294 10.93 11.29 -12.90
N GLU A 295 11.63 11.08 -14.01
CA GLU A 295 11.21 11.54 -15.33
C GLU A 295 10.30 10.51 -16.02
N GLY A 296 9.26 10.98 -16.71
CA GLY A 296 8.42 10.15 -17.57
C GLY A 296 7.66 9.06 -16.83
N VAL A 297 7.31 9.29 -15.56
CA VAL A 297 6.51 8.34 -14.76
C VAL A 297 5.18 8.04 -15.42
N ASN A 298 4.54 9.06 -16.01
CA ASN A 298 3.32 8.98 -16.82
C ASN A 298 2.28 8.01 -16.22
N TRP A 299 1.63 8.41 -15.13
CA TRP A 299 0.58 7.60 -14.49
C TRP A 299 -0.52 8.45 -13.87
N PHE A 300 -1.66 7.82 -13.64
CA PHE A 300 -2.73 8.36 -12.83
C PHE A 300 -2.47 8.08 -11.35
N GLU A 301 -2.81 9.03 -10.48
CA GLU A 301 -2.62 8.89 -9.04
C GLU A 301 -3.87 9.29 -8.24
N GLY A 302 -4.29 8.39 -7.36
CA GLY A 302 -5.34 8.59 -6.37
C GLY A 302 -4.71 8.71 -4.98
N GLY A 303 -4.11 9.86 -4.69
CA GLY A 303 -3.48 10.13 -3.40
C GLY A 303 -4.50 10.47 -2.32
N GLY A 304 -4.29 9.94 -1.11
CA GLY A 304 -5.06 10.29 0.08
C GLY A 304 -6.36 9.52 0.29
N ILE A 305 -6.58 8.41 -0.43
CA ILE A 305 -7.78 7.59 -0.29
C ILE A 305 -7.86 7.01 1.14
N PRO A 306 -8.92 7.30 1.92
CA PRO A 306 -8.89 7.03 3.35
C PRO A 306 -9.54 5.71 3.76
N LEU A 307 -8.85 4.57 3.59
CA LEU A 307 -9.39 3.26 4.00
C LEU A 307 -9.35 3.04 5.52
N ALA A 308 -10.36 2.33 6.04
CA ALA A 308 -10.42 1.86 7.41
C ALA A 308 -10.03 0.38 7.54
N ALA A 309 -9.44 -0.02 8.68
CA ALA A 309 -8.97 -1.39 8.93
C ALA A 309 -10.08 -2.44 8.96
N PHE A 310 -11.28 -2.05 9.43
CA PHE A 310 -12.43 -2.93 9.43
C PHE A 310 -13.16 -2.87 8.09
N ASP A 311 -13.56 -4.02 7.56
CA ASP A 311 -14.48 -4.12 6.43
C ASP A 311 -15.89 -3.67 6.85
N ASP A 312 -16.83 -3.63 5.91
CA ASP A 312 -18.18 -3.11 6.19
C ASP A 312 -18.96 -3.94 7.23
N ARG A 313 -18.46 -5.13 7.60
CA ARG A 313 -19.07 -6.02 8.59
C ARG A 313 -18.34 -6.02 9.93
N GLY A 314 -17.25 -5.28 10.04
CA GLY A 314 -16.44 -5.24 11.26
C GLY A 314 -15.40 -6.35 11.35
N ARG A 315 -15.02 -7.00 10.25
CA ARG A 315 -13.81 -7.85 10.24
C ARG A 315 -12.61 -7.00 9.94
N GLU A 316 -11.51 -7.22 10.64
CA GLU A 316 -10.24 -6.58 10.30
C GLU A 316 -9.69 -7.25 9.04
N ASN A 317 -9.94 -6.66 7.87
CA ASN A 317 -9.39 -7.13 6.59
C ASN A 317 -8.27 -6.18 6.17
N ALA A 318 -7.03 -6.64 6.31
CA ALA A 318 -5.88 -5.82 5.97
C ALA A 318 -5.63 -5.64 4.47
N TYR A 319 -6.31 -6.42 3.62
CA TYR A 319 -6.08 -6.47 2.19
C TYR A 319 -7.38 -6.26 1.39
N PRO A 320 -8.14 -5.19 1.66
CA PRO A 320 -9.37 -4.93 0.93
C PRO A 320 -9.03 -4.66 -0.55
N LEU A 321 -9.93 -5.11 -1.44
CA LEU A 321 -9.78 -4.91 -2.87
C LEU A 321 -10.52 -3.66 -3.33
N VAL A 322 -9.95 -2.99 -4.31
CA VAL A 322 -10.64 -2.02 -5.17
C VAL A 322 -10.60 -2.49 -6.61
N ARG A 323 -11.67 -2.24 -7.35
CA ARG A 323 -11.73 -2.39 -8.80
C ARG A 323 -11.38 -1.09 -9.47
N VAL A 324 -10.34 -1.10 -10.29
CA VAL A 324 -9.95 0.02 -11.14
C VAL A 324 -10.50 -0.19 -12.54
N GLU A 325 -11.13 0.84 -13.10
CA GLU A 325 -11.78 0.83 -14.40
C GLU A 325 -11.19 1.89 -15.31
N ALA A 326 -10.77 1.50 -16.52
CA ALA A 326 -10.52 2.44 -17.61
C ALA A 326 -11.81 2.71 -18.37
N ARG A 327 -12.16 3.98 -18.55
CA ARG A 327 -13.36 4.41 -19.27
C ARG A 327 -12.99 5.37 -20.39
N ASP A 328 -13.68 5.27 -21.51
CA ASP A 328 -13.62 6.31 -22.54
C ASP A 328 -14.43 7.56 -22.13
N LEU A 329 -14.30 8.63 -22.91
CA LEU A 329 -15.06 9.88 -22.69
C LEU A 329 -16.60 9.73 -22.84
N ALA A 330 -17.08 8.61 -23.40
CA ALA A 330 -18.51 8.29 -23.44
C ALA A 330 -18.98 7.56 -22.18
N GLY A 331 -18.06 7.24 -21.25
CA GLY A 331 -18.32 6.51 -20.01
C GLY A 331 -18.34 5.00 -20.18
N GLN A 332 -17.95 4.46 -21.33
CA GLN A 332 -17.86 3.01 -21.54
C GLN A 332 -16.61 2.45 -20.86
N THR A 333 -16.80 1.49 -19.94
CA THR A 333 -15.69 0.73 -19.36
C THR A 333 -15.02 -0.11 -20.45
N LEU A 334 -13.74 0.17 -20.67
CA LEU A 334 -12.88 -0.49 -21.64
C LEU A 334 -12.20 -1.71 -21.02
N SER A 335 -11.65 -1.59 -19.82
CA SER A 335 -10.92 -2.65 -19.14
C SER A 335 -10.94 -2.43 -17.63
N THR A 336 -10.81 -3.51 -16.85
CA THR A 336 -10.79 -3.45 -15.38
C THR A 336 -9.75 -4.36 -14.78
N VAL A 337 -9.23 -3.99 -13.62
CA VAL A 337 -8.40 -4.86 -12.77
C VAL A 337 -8.72 -4.63 -11.30
N ASP A 338 -8.69 -5.67 -10.49
CA ASP A 338 -8.76 -5.57 -9.03
C ASP A 338 -7.36 -5.51 -8.44
N THR A 339 -7.17 -4.63 -7.45
CA THR A 339 -5.90 -4.48 -6.73
C THR A 339 -6.15 -4.22 -5.24
N VAL A 340 -5.14 -4.52 -4.42
CA VAL A 340 -5.21 -4.35 -2.98
C VAL A 340 -4.89 -2.89 -2.62
N LEU A 341 -5.72 -2.29 -1.76
CA LEU A 341 -5.40 -1.05 -1.04
C LEU A 341 -5.23 -1.37 0.45
N PRO A 342 -4.01 -1.72 0.89
CA PRO A 342 -3.79 -2.40 2.15
C PRO A 342 -3.75 -1.47 3.36
N ILE A 343 -4.51 -1.76 4.42
CA ILE A 343 -4.58 -0.96 5.64
C ILE A 343 -4.61 -1.85 6.88
N SER A 344 -3.79 -1.56 7.89
CA SER A 344 -3.74 -2.36 9.13
C SER A 344 -4.01 -1.54 10.39
N GLY A 345 -4.85 -2.07 11.28
CA GLY A 345 -5.02 -1.58 12.66
C GLY A 345 -4.05 -2.23 13.66
N GLU A 346 -3.07 -3.01 13.19
CA GLU A 346 -2.19 -3.81 14.03
C GLU A 346 -0.96 -3.05 14.54
N ALA A 347 -0.70 -1.84 14.02
CA ALA A 347 0.39 -0.99 14.48
C ALA A 347 0.10 -0.46 15.89
N SER A 348 0.22 -1.32 16.91
CA SER A 348 -0.28 -1.02 18.25
C SER A 348 0.77 -1.20 19.34
N CYS A 349 1.00 -0.13 20.09
CA CYS A 349 1.94 -0.09 21.22
C CYS A 349 1.41 -0.77 22.50
N VAL A 350 0.18 -1.30 22.45
CA VAL A 350 -0.54 -1.86 23.60
C VAL A 350 0.22 -3.01 24.28
N ASN A 351 1.00 -3.80 23.53
CA ASN A 351 1.74 -4.95 24.05
C ASN A 351 2.73 -4.63 25.18
N CYS A 352 3.16 -3.36 25.27
CA CYS A 352 4.07 -2.87 26.30
C CYS A 352 3.53 -1.65 27.06
N HIS A 353 2.68 -0.84 26.43
CA HIS A 353 2.23 0.44 26.98
C HIS A 353 0.80 0.42 27.56
N ALA A 354 0.02 -0.64 27.32
CA ALA A 354 -1.20 -0.89 28.08
C ALA A 354 -0.88 -1.45 29.48
N ALA A 355 -1.82 -1.32 30.41
CA ALA A 355 -1.66 -1.95 31.71
C ALA A 355 -1.63 -3.49 31.57
N PRO A 356 -0.73 -4.21 32.28
CA PRO A 356 -0.55 -5.66 32.07
C PRO A 356 -1.81 -6.50 32.23
N ASP A 357 -2.63 -6.22 33.24
CA ASP A 357 -3.89 -6.95 33.47
C ASP A 357 -4.97 -6.59 32.44
N ASP A 358 -4.93 -5.37 31.91
CA ASP A 358 -5.92 -4.86 30.97
C ASP A 358 -5.74 -5.47 29.58
N ILE A 359 -4.52 -5.47 29.04
CA ILE A 359 -4.23 -6.18 27.78
C ILE A 359 -4.54 -7.66 27.90
N ALA A 360 -4.16 -8.32 29.01
CA ALA A 360 -4.47 -9.71 29.22
C ALA A 360 -5.98 -9.98 29.25
N SER A 361 -6.78 -9.04 29.76
CA SER A 361 -8.23 -9.14 29.79
C SER A 361 -8.89 -8.91 28.42
N VAL A 362 -8.33 -8.00 27.60
CA VAL A 362 -8.92 -7.59 26.31
C VAL A 362 -8.48 -8.51 25.17
N SER A 363 -7.18 -8.80 25.06
CA SER A 363 -6.62 -9.58 23.95
C SER A 363 -6.30 -11.03 24.31
N GLY A 364 -6.28 -11.38 25.60
CA GLY A 364 -5.81 -12.68 26.07
C GLY A 364 -4.29 -12.85 26.01
N ILE A 365 -3.54 -11.80 25.65
CA ILE A 365 -2.08 -11.81 25.53
C ILE A 365 -1.47 -11.16 26.78
N ALA A 366 -0.45 -11.78 27.35
CA ALA A 366 0.29 -11.19 28.45
C ALA A 366 1.13 -10.00 27.94
N SER A 367 1.13 -8.89 28.69
CA SER A 367 2.04 -7.77 28.42
C SER A 367 3.50 -8.25 28.40
N ARG A 368 4.26 -7.73 27.44
CA ARG A 368 5.70 -8.02 27.31
C ARG A 368 6.54 -7.26 28.33
N SER A 369 6.01 -6.17 28.88
CA SER A 369 6.71 -5.33 29.84
C SER A 369 5.74 -4.58 30.75
N ALA A 370 5.97 -4.65 32.06
CA ALA A 370 5.28 -3.79 33.03
C ALA A 370 6.00 -2.45 33.24
N GLN A 371 7.20 -2.25 32.68
CA GLN A 371 8.07 -1.10 33.00
C GLN A 371 7.40 0.26 32.74
N ALA A 372 6.59 0.35 31.68
CA ALA A 372 5.81 1.53 31.37
C ALA A 372 4.84 1.88 32.50
N SER A 373 4.02 0.90 32.92
CA SER A 373 3.06 1.05 34.02
C SER A 373 3.76 1.30 35.36
N ASP A 374 4.82 0.56 35.67
CA ASP A 374 5.59 0.70 36.90
C ASP A 374 6.23 2.08 37.02
N THR A 375 6.70 2.65 35.90
CA THR A 375 7.28 4.00 35.87
C THR A 375 6.23 5.07 36.21
N LEU A 376 5.01 4.95 35.66
CA LEU A 376 3.91 5.86 36.00
C LEU A 376 3.51 5.72 37.47
N LEU A 377 3.36 4.48 37.97
CA LEU A 377 3.00 4.22 39.37
C LEU A 377 4.07 4.72 40.35
N ALA A 378 5.36 4.58 40.01
CA ALA A 378 6.46 5.10 40.81
C ALA A 378 6.45 6.64 40.89
N ALA A 379 6.01 7.31 39.82
CA ALA A 379 5.75 8.75 39.79
C ALA A 379 4.39 9.13 40.40
N GLN A 380 3.65 8.16 40.94
CA GLN A 380 2.30 8.33 41.50
C GLN A 380 1.28 8.89 40.49
N LEU A 381 1.48 8.59 39.21
CA LEU A 381 0.56 8.91 38.12
C LEU A 381 -0.39 7.73 37.86
N GLN A 382 -1.58 8.03 37.36
CA GLN A 382 -2.54 7.01 36.97
C GLN A 382 -2.09 6.27 35.71
N VAL A 383 -2.21 4.95 35.74
CA VAL A 383 -2.18 4.10 34.53
C VAL A 383 -3.61 4.01 34.02
N ALA A 384 -3.86 4.49 32.81
CA ALA A 384 -5.16 4.39 32.15
C ALA A 384 -5.46 2.94 31.75
N LEU A 385 -6.71 2.56 31.88
CA LEU A 385 -7.26 1.26 31.50
C LEU A 385 -8.33 1.42 30.41
N SER A 386 -8.59 0.37 29.64
CA SER A 386 -9.63 0.33 28.61
C SER A 386 -11.02 0.67 29.17
N ILE A 387 -11.29 0.31 30.43
CA ILE A 387 -12.53 0.63 31.14
C ILE A 387 -12.67 2.12 31.51
N ASP A 388 -11.59 2.90 31.41
CA ASP A 388 -11.60 4.35 31.63
C ASP A 388 -12.04 5.11 30.35
N ASP A 389 -12.26 4.41 29.24
CA ASP A 389 -12.75 5.01 27.99
C ASP A 389 -14.13 5.66 28.22
N PRO A 390 -14.28 6.99 27.97
CA PRO A 390 -15.55 7.67 28.16
C PRO A 390 -16.61 7.27 27.13
N GLU A 391 -16.23 6.65 26.02
CA GLU A 391 -17.16 6.13 25.02
C GLU A 391 -17.51 4.67 25.29
N THR A 392 -18.80 4.42 25.52
CA THR A 392 -19.30 3.08 25.83
C THR A 392 -19.67 2.31 24.57
N GLY A 393 -19.38 1.01 24.55
CA GLY A 393 -19.83 0.11 23.49
C GLY A 393 -18.92 0.06 22.26
N LEU A 394 -17.76 0.74 22.32
CA LEU A 394 -16.69 0.57 21.35
C LEU A 394 -16.12 -0.85 21.39
N PRO A 395 -15.49 -1.31 20.30
CA PRO A 395 -14.78 -2.57 20.32
C PRO A 395 -13.64 -2.55 21.35
N PRO A 396 -13.44 -3.63 22.13
CA PRO A 396 -12.47 -3.64 23.24
C PRO A 396 -11.04 -3.22 22.86
N ARG A 397 -10.58 -3.59 21.66
CA ARG A 397 -9.24 -3.22 21.16
C ARG A 397 -9.09 -1.71 20.90
N VAL A 398 -10.17 -1.02 20.52
CA VAL A 398 -10.18 0.45 20.35
C VAL A 398 -9.97 1.13 21.71
N SER A 399 -10.70 0.69 22.74
CA SER A 399 -10.57 1.24 24.10
C SER A 399 -9.23 0.89 24.75
N LEU A 400 -8.64 -0.26 24.42
CA LEU A 400 -7.29 -0.62 24.85
C LEU A 400 -6.23 0.31 24.24
N GLU A 401 -6.36 0.65 22.96
CA GLU A 401 -5.46 1.60 22.29
C GLU A 401 -5.60 3.01 22.88
N TYR A 402 -6.84 3.48 23.08
CA TYR A 402 -7.12 4.73 23.80
C TYR A 402 -6.39 4.82 25.13
N ALA A 403 -6.42 3.75 25.94
CA ALA A 403 -5.75 3.70 27.23
C ALA A 403 -4.22 3.68 27.10
N ALA A 404 -3.68 2.89 26.17
CA ALA A 404 -2.25 2.80 25.91
C ALA A 404 -1.67 4.15 25.45
N ASP A 405 -2.37 4.88 24.59
CA ASP A 405 -1.96 6.19 24.12
C ASP A 405 -1.85 7.20 25.26
N ILE A 406 -2.80 7.19 26.21
CA ILE A 406 -2.73 8.04 27.40
C ILE A 406 -1.48 7.70 28.22
N ASN A 407 -1.19 6.42 28.39
CA ASN A 407 0.00 5.98 29.14
C ASN A 407 1.29 6.40 28.42
N ILE A 408 1.34 6.34 27.09
CA ILE A 408 2.47 6.81 26.27
C ILE A 408 2.67 8.31 26.45
N LEU A 409 1.61 9.12 26.33
CA LEU A 409 1.71 10.58 26.48
C LEU A 409 2.14 10.98 27.90
N ARG A 410 1.62 10.31 28.94
CA ARG A 410 2.03 10.54 30.34
C ARG A 410 3.51 10.21 30.56
N LEU A 411 3.99 9.09 30.00
CA LEU A 411 5.41 8.71 30.06
C LEU A 411 6.28 9.71 29.32
N HIS A 412 5.84 10.16 28.14
CA HIS A 412 6.55 11.15 27.35
C HIS A 412 6.66 12.48 28.12
N ASP A 413 5.55 12.98 28.66
CA ASP A 413 5.49 14.18 29.50
C ASP A 413 6.37 14.06 30.75
N LEU A 414 6.33 12.92 31.46
CA LEU A 414 7.14 12.67 32.65
C LEU A 414 8.64 12.69 32.35
N LYS A 415 9.06 12.07 31.24
CA LYS A 415 10.48 11.88 30.89
C LYS A 415 11.09 13.09 30.16
N HIS A 416 10.28 13.80 29.38
CA HIS A 416 10.75 14.83 28.46
C HIS A 416 10.16 16.22 28.73
N GLY A 417 9.09 16.33 29.53
CA GLY A 417 8.32 17.56 29.71
C GLY A 417 9.11 18.78 30.18
N SER A 418 10.12 18.58 31.04
CA SER A 418 10.99 19.66 31.52
C SER A 418 11.85 20.31 30.41
N ARG A 419 12.01 19.62 29.27
CA ARG A 419 12.77 20.06 28.10
C ARG A 419 11.89 20.48 26.92
N TYR A 420 10.57 20.54 27.12
CA TYR A 420 9.67 20.97 26.07
C TYR A 420 9.96 22.41 25.64
N VAL A 421 9.81 22.61 24.35
CA VAL A 421 9.98 23.89 23.69
C VAL A 421 8.84 24.09 22.70
N ALA A 422 8.41 25.34 22.55
CA ALA A 422 7.41 25.75 21.57
C ALA A 422 8.03 26.66 20.51
N PRO A 423 7.45 26.75 19.30
CA PRO A 423 7.87 27.74 18.31
C PRO A 423 7.85 29.16 18.89
N SER A 424 8.89 29.94 18.58
CA SER A 424 8.99 31.33 18.99
C SER A 424 7.85 32.15 18.38
N PRO A 425 7.14 32.99 19.16
CA PRO A 425 6.15 33.92 18.62
C PRO A 425 6.72 34.90 17.61
N ALA A 426 8.04 35.08 17.56
CA ALA A 426 8.73 35.93 16.58
C ALA A 426 8.73 35.32 15.16
N ASN A 427 8.36 34.05 15.00
CA ASN A 427 8.36 33.33 13.71
C ASN A 427 9.71 33.41 12.97
N ASP A 428 10.81 33.22 13.69
CA ASP A 428 12.19 33.29 13.20
C ASP A 428 12.84 31.90 13.08
N GLY A 429 12.02 30.84 13.05
CA GLY A 429 12.49 29.45 13.05
C GLY A 429 13.07 28.98 14.39
N THR A 430 13.02 29.82 15.42
CA THR A 430 13.53 29.49 16.75
C THR A 430 12.43 28.96 17.68
N THR A 431 12.84 28.54 18.87
CA THR A 431 11.99 27.99 19.91
C THR A 431 12.22 28.68 21.24
N VAL A 432 11.18 28.68 22.09
CA VAL A 432 11.21 29.17 23.47
C VAL A 432 10.88 28.02 24.44
N PRO A 433 11.41 28.01 25.67
CA PRO A 433 11.04 27.01 26.68
C PRO A 433 9.52 27.02 26.93
N ASP A 434 8.91 25.83 26.91
CA ASP A 434 7.50 25.61 27.21
C ASP A 434 7.35 24.34 28.07
N PRO A 435 7.94 24.32 29.28
CA PRO A 435 8.05 23.09 30.07
C PRO A 435 6.68 22.58 30.50
N CYS A 436 6.47 21.29 30.29
CA CYS A 436 5.35 20.55 30.86
C CYS A 436 5.64 20.17 32.31
N THR A 437 4.68 20.46 33.21
CA THR A 437 4.66 19.93 34.58
C THR A 437 3.57 18.86 34.68
N ILE A 438 3.94 17.64 35.08
CA ILE A 438 3.03 16.52 35.35
C ILE A 438 3.41 15.90 36.69
N ASP A 439 2.43 15.80 37.58
CA ASP A 439 2.60 15.29 38.94
C ASP A 439 1.26 14.82 39.54
N VAL A 440 1.25 14.41 40.80
CA VAL A 440 0.03 13.94 41.50
C VAL A 440 -1.05 15.01 41.60
N ALA A 441 -0.69 16.29 41.67
CA ALA A 441 -1.64 17.39 41.72
C ALA A 441 -2.19 17.76 40.34
N GLN A 442 -1.43 17.44 39.27
CA GLN A 442 -1.77 17.65 37.87
C GLN A 442 -1.59 16.33 37.08
N PRO A 443 -2.47 15.32 37.28
CA PRO A 443 -2.29 13.99 36.70
C PRO A 443 -2.39 13.94 35.17
N ASP A 444 -3.06 14.92 34.56
CA ASP A 444 -3.09 15.12 33.11
C ASP A 444 -2.10 16.20 32.64
N GLY A 445 -1.29 16.73 33.57
CA GLY A 445 -0.29 17.76 33.32
C GLY A 445 -0.84 19.16 33.08
N SER A 446 0.08 20.13 33.09
CA SER A 446 -0.14 21.53 32.69
C SER A 446 -0.55 21.67 31.21
N ALA A 447 -1.03 22.84 30.78
CA ALA A 447 -1.48 23.08 29.39
C ALA A 447 -0.40 22.81 28.30
N ALA A 448 0.89 22.85 28.67
CA ALA A 448 1.98 22.53 27.76
C ALA A 448 2.15 21.01 27.52
N CYS A 449 1.65 20.18 28.44
CA CYS A 449 1.77 18.72 28.39
C CYS A 449 0.96 18.11 27.25
N LEU A 450 1.50 17.07 26.62
CA LEU A 450 0.84 16.36 25.52
C LEU A 450 -0.42 15.65 26.00
N THR A 451 -0.37 15.05 27.20
CA THR A 451 -1.53 14.42 27.85
C THR A 451 -2.66 15.42 28.06
N ASN A 452 -2.34 16.65 28.50
CA ASN A 452 -3.32 17.72 28.68
C ASN A 452 -3.94 18.13 27.34
N ARG A 453 -3.12 18.27 26.29
CA ARG A 453 -3.59 18.61 24.94
C ARG A 453 -4.60 17.58 24.44
N ALA A 454 -4.29 16.30 24.57
CA ALA A 454 -5.21 15.22 24.20
C ALA A 454 -6.49 15.22 25.04
N LEU A 455 -6.37 15.10 26.37
CA LEU A 455 -7.51 14.83 27.25
C LEU A 455 -8.35 16.05 27.60
N VAL A 456 -7.72 17.19 27.86
CA VAL A 456 -8.36 18.41 28.36
C VAL A 456 -8.68 19.37 27.22
N GLN A 457 -7.73 19.58 26.31
CA GLN A 457 -7.92 20.51 25.19
C GLN A 457 -8.61 19.85 23.99
N LYS A 458 -8.79 18.52 24.01
CA LYS A 458 -9.39 17.73 22.93
C LYS A 458 -8.66 17.90 21.59
N ARG A 459 -7.33 17.91 21.67
CA ARG A 459 -6.42 17.99 20.52
C ARG A 459 -5.52 16.75 20.52
N PRO A 460 -5.91 15.71 19.77
CA PRO A 460 -5.10 14.50 19.64
C PRO A 460 -3.67 14.83 19.20
N VAL A 461 -2.72 14.02 19.66
CA VAL A 461 -1.29 14.25 19.42
C VAL A 461 -0.82 13.45 18.21
N VAL A 462 -0.16 14.12 17.27
CA VAL A 462 0.63 13.48 16.21
C VAL A 462 2.10 13.79 16.46
N CYS A 463 2.91 12.75 16.67
CA CYS A 463 4.33 12.88 17.01
C CYS A 463 5.10 13.72 15.98
N GLN A 464 4.71 13.63 14.72
CA GLN A 464 5.42 14.19 13.57
C GLN A 464 5.29 15.71 13.45
N VAL A 465 4.41 16.34 14.24
CA VAL A 465 4.39 17.81 14.43
C VAL A 465 5.71 18.30 15.05
N CYS A 466 6.32 17.47 15.91
CA CYS A 466 7.61 17.74 16.53
C CYS A 466 8.74 16.90 15.90
N HIS A 467 8.47 15.63 15.59
CA HIS A 467 9.47 14.68 15.11
C HIS A 467 9.36 14.48 13.60
N TYR A 468 10.12 15.26 12.83
CA TYR A 468 10.05 15.22 11.35
C TYR A 468 10.15 13.80 10.77
N THR A 469 9.36 13.54 9.73
CA THR A 469 9.50 12.36 8.88
C THR A 469 9.25 12.78 7.43
N PRO A 470 10.13 12.41 6.47
CA PRO A 470 9.86 12.67 5.07
C PRO A 470 8.57 12.00 4.57
N ALA A 471 8.12 10.90 5.19
CA ALA A 471 6.91 10.20 4.77
C ALA A 471 5.61 11.02 4.86
N LEU A 472 5.55 12.01 5.76
CA LEU A 472 4.39 12.90 5.93
C LEU A 472 4.65 14.32 5.41
N ASP A 473 5.80 14.56 4.79
CA ASP A 473 6.13 15.83 4.16
C ASP A 473 5.65 15.82 2.70
N LEU A 474 4.34 15.75 2.52
CA LEU A 474 3.71 15.60 1.20
C LEU A 474 4.03 16.77 0.25
N ALA A 475 4.21 17.97 0.81
CA ALA A 475 4.64 19.16 0.09
C ALA A 475 6.17 19.31 0.00
N GLN A 476 6.94 18.36 0.56
CA GLN A 476 8.41 18.30 0.52
C GLN A 476 9.11 19.59 1.00
N LEU A 477 8.51 20.29 1.98
CA LEU A 477 9.01 21.57 2.50
C LEU A 477 10.14 21.41 3.52
N GLY A 478 10.36 20.20 4.01
CA GLY A 478 11.32 19.88 5.03
C GLY A 478 10.84 20.05 6.46
N PRO A 479 11.78 19.85 7.41
CA PRO A 479 11.52 20.15 8.80
C PRO A 479 11.30 21.66 8.97
N LEU A 480 10.14 22.04 9.48
CA LEU A 480 9.78 23.45 9.72
C LEU A 480 9.51 23.71 11.20
N THR A 481 9.82 24.93 11.64
CA THR A 481 9.48 25.44 12.98
C THR A 481 8.87 26.83 12.87
N GLY A 482 7.67 27.02 13.43
CA GLY A 482 7.01 28.32 13.49
C GLY A 482 5.60 28.25 14.09
N PRO A 483 5.04 29.38 14.57
CA PRO A 483 3.74 29.40 15.24
C PRO A 483 2.59 29.05 14.28
N VAL A 484 1.42 28.72 14.84
CA VAL A 484 0.17 28.49 14.09
C VAL A 484 -0.17 29.74 13.25
N GLY A 485 -0.66 29.53 12.03
CA GLY A 485 -0.96 30.61 11.09
C GLY A 485 0.24 31.07 10.23
N THR A 486 1.39 30.39 10.34
CA THR A 486 2.57 30.60 9.48
C THR A 486 2.72 29.45 8.47
N LEU A 487 3.73 29.51 7.59
CA LEU A 487 4.08 28.41 6.70
C LEU A 487 4.38 27.10 7.46
N ALA A 488 5.01 27.19 8.63
CA ALA A 488 5.29 26.05 9.49
C ALA A 488 4.05 25.55 10.25
N ASN A 489 3.02 26.40 10.38
CA ASN A 489 1.71 26.09 10.96
C ASN A 489 1.74 25.34 12.31
N GLY A 490 2.59 25.76 13.24
CA GLY A 490 2.70 25.16 14.57
C GLY A 490 3.67 23.98 14.67
N ARG A 491 4.31 23.57 13.56
CA ARG A 491 5.39 22.58 13.58
C ARG A 491 6.57 23.06 14.42
N ASN A 492 7.30 22.10 14.98
CA ASN A 492 8.51 22.33 15.75
C ASN A 492 9.62 21.32 15.40
N GLN A 493 9.84 21.11 14.12
CA GLN A 493 10.64 19.99 13.63
C GLN A 493 12.15 20.24 13.67
N LEU A 494 12.60 21.49 13.79
CA LEU A 494 14.04 21.81 13.83
C LEU A 494 14.69 21.55 15.19
N SER A 495 13.91 21.39 16.26
CA SER A 495 14.44 21.24 17.63
C SER A 495 14.45 19.81 18.14
N HIS A 496 13.85 18.87 17.41
CA HIS A 496 13.73 17.48 17.82
C HIS A 496 14.26 16.55 16.74
N LYS A 497 14.77 15.39 17.16
CA LYS A 497 15.19 14.34 16.24
C LYS A 497 13.99 13.82 15.45
N SER A 498 14.25 13.19 14.31
CA SER A 498 13.22 12.61 13.44
C SER A 498 12.40 11.54 14.17
N ASN A 499 11.24 11.21 13.63
CA ASN A 499 10.41 10.14 14.19
C ASN A 499 11.13 8.77 14.15
N SER A 500 11.85 8.48 13.05
CA SER A 500 12.63 7.25 12.95
C SER A 500 13.70 7.16 14.04
N ASN A 501 14.41 8.26 14.31
CA ASN A 501 15.45 8.27 15.33
C ASN A 501 14.88 7.99 16.72
N VAL A 502 13.84 8.74 17.13
CA VAL A 502 13.33 8.63 18.50
C VAL A 502 12.65 7.28 18.77
N MET A 503 12.07 6.65 17.75
CA MET A 503 11.48 5.32 17.88
C MET A 503 12.56 4.23 17.84
N HIS A 504 13.34 4.15 16.76
CA HIS A 504 14.24 3.02 16.54
C HIS A 504 15.49 3.09 17.43
N SER A 505 16.09 4.27 17.63
CA SER A 505 17.31 4.38 18.43
C SER A 505 17.05 4.18 19.93
N HIS A 506 15.84 4.48 20.41
CA HIS A 506 15.47 4.23 21.80
C HIS A 506 15.15 2.76 22.02
N HIS A 507 14.24 2.18 21.22
CA HIS A 507 13.82 0.79 21.41
C HIS A 507 14.93 -0.21 21.06
N GLY A 508 15.79 0.13 20.10
CA GLY A 508 16.97 -0.66 19.73
C GLY A 508 18.05 -0.76 20.82
N GLN A 509 17.86 -0.17 22.00
CA GLN A 509 18.74 -0.34 23.18
C GLN A 509 18.31 -1.47 24.10
N PHE A 510 17.12 -2.05 23.89
CA PHE A 510 16.54 -3.07 24.76
C PHE A 510 16.53 -4.45 24.09
N ASP A 511 17.70 -5.05 23.91
CA ASP A 511 17.85 -6.37 23.26
C ASP A 511 17.05 -7.49 23.96
N ASP A 512 16.80 -7.37 25.27
CA ASP A 512 15.96 -8.33 26.00
C ASP A 512 14.47 -8.25 25.62
N LEU A 513 14.01 -7.08 25.16
CA LEU A 513 12.61 -6.84 24.77
C LEU A 513 12.40 -6.93 23.25
N PHE A 514 13.39 -6.44 22.48
CA PHE A 514 13.44 -6.44 21.02
C PHE A 514 14.70 -7.18 20.55
N PRO A 515 14.71 -8.53 20.64
CA PRO A 515 15.88 -9.32 20.33
C PRO A 515 16.33 -9.13 18.88
N PRO A 516 17.65 -9.02 18.60
CA PRO A 516 18.14 -8.94 17.24
C PRO A 516 17.69 -10.14 16.40
N ILE A 517 17.21 -9.89 15.19
CA ILE A 517 16.87 -10.95 14.23
C ILE A 517 18.19 -11.56 13.72
N PRO A 518 18.44 -12.87 13.95
CA PRO A 518 19.70 -13.46 13.53
C PRO A 518 19.79 -13.56 11.99
N ALA A 519 21.03 -13.54 11.49
CA ALA A 519 21.28 -13.76 10.07
C ALA A 519 20.77 -15.14 9.61
N PRO A 520 20.37 -15.29 8.33
CA PRO A 520 19.89 -16.57 7.82
C PRO A 520 21.02 -17.61 7.76
N VAL A 521 20.78 -18.79 8.35
CA VAL A 521 21.67 -19.96 8.29
C VAL A 521 21.15 -20.90 7.22
N GLN A 522 21.70 -20.78 6.02
CA GLN A 522 21.25 -21.51 4.84
C GLN A 522 21.91 -22.89 4.72
N LEU A 523 21.11 -23.88 4.30
CA LEU A 523 21.53 -25.22 3.91
C LEU A 523 21.88 -25.29 2.42
N ALA A 524 22.50 -26.39 1.99
CA ALA A 524 22.90 -26.58 0.59
C ALA A 524 21.71 -26.58 -0.39
N ASP A 525 20.52 -26.96 0.07
CA ASP A 525 19.27 -27.00 -0.69
C ASP A 525 18.49 -25.67 -0.69
N GLY A 526 19.07 -24.59 -0.15
CA GLY A 526 18.45 -23.28 -0.14
C GLY A 526 17.66 -22.97 1.13
N HIS A 527 17.27 -23.98 1.91
CA HIS A 527 16.44 -23.77 3.09
C HIS A 527 17.18 -23.06 4.22
N ILE A 528 16.49 -22.15 4.90
CA ILE A 528 17.01 -21.44 6.07
C ILE A 528 16.71 -22.25 7.32
N SER A 529 17.71 -22.96 7.83
CA SER A 529 17.58 -23.88 8.98
C SER A 529 17.12 -23.21 10.27
N ASN A 530 17.40 -21.92 10.44
CA ASN A 530 16.98 -21.12 11.60
C ASN A 530 15.77 -20.21 11.33
N GLN A 531 14.97 -20.46 10.27
CA GLN A 531 13.88 -19.55 9.89
C GLN A 531 12.86 -19.34 11.01
N GLN A 532 12.47 -20.39 11.74
CA GLN A 532 11.52 -20.25 12.85
C GLN A 532 12.07 -19.33 13.94
N GLN A 533 13.34 -19.50 14.33
CA GLN A 533 14.00 -18.61 15.31
C GLN A 533 13.98 -17.16 14.83
N ARG A 534 14.19 -16.93 13.53
CA ARG A 534 14.17 -15.59 12.94
C ARG A 534 12.78 -14.98 12.93
N LEU A 535 11.74 -15.77 12.62
CA LEU A 535 10.35 -15.35 12.69
C LEU A 535 9.93 -15.04 14.13
N ASP A 536 10.33 -15.86 15.10
CA ASP A 536 10.07 -15.61 16.53
C ASP A 536 10.74 -14.31 17.00
N ALA A 537 11.95 -14.01 16.50
CA ALA A 537 12.64 -12.75 16.78
C ALA A 537 11.98 -11.56 16.07
N LEU A 538 11.52 -11.73 14.83
CA LEU A 538 10.79 -10.70 14.07
C LEU A 538 9.49 -10.31 14.76
N GLU A 539 8.72 -11.32 15.20
CA GLU A 539 7.51 -11.16 16.00
C GLU A 539 7.81 -10.35 17.26
N GLN A 540 8.96 -10.60 17.88
CA GLN A 540 9.40 -9.90 19.08
C GLN A 540 10.06 -8.53 18.83
N ASN A 541 10.29 -8.16 17.59
CA ASN A 541 11.07 -6.99 17.20
C ASN A 541 10.24 -6.06 16.32
N CYS A 542 10.46 -6.05 15.00
CA CYS A 542 9.83 -5.09 14.09
C CYS A 542 8.30 -5.15 14.13
N TYR A 543 7.70 -6.33 14.32
CA TYR A 543 6.24 -6.51 14.35
C TYR A 543 5.57 -6.02 15.64
N GLN A 544 6.34 -5.56 16.63
CA GLN A 544 5.78 -4.88 17.79
C GLN A 544 5.41 -3.41 17.52
N CYS A 545 5.84 -2.85 16.39
CA CYS A 545 5.54 -1.47 16.00
C CYS A 545 5.03 -1.35 14.56
N HIS A 546 5.38 -2.31 13.69
CA HIS A 546 4.88 -2.41 12.33
C HIS A 546 3.88 -3.57 12.21
N PRO A 547 2.85 -3.46 11.36
CA PRO A 547 1.90 -4.55 11.15
C PRO A 547 2.59 -5.84 10.69
N GLY A 548 2.30 -7.00 11.30
CA GLY A 548 2.98 -8.21 10.84
C GLY A 548 2.65 -9.52 11.52
N SER A 549 2.27 -9.51 12.79
CA SER A 549 1.81 -10.68 13.54
C SER A 549 0.60 -11.34 12.86
N ASN A 550 -0.34 -10.55 12.34
CA ASN A 550 -1.47 -11.04 11.54
C ASN A 550 -1.43 -10.52 10.10
N THR A 551 -1.13 -9.23 9.94
CA THR A 551 -1.21 -8.46 8.70
C THR A 551 -0.01 -8.67 7.78
N GLN A 552 1.06 -9.33 8.23
CA GLN A 552 2.23 -9.67 7.41
C GLN A 552 2.65 -8.54 6.43
N CYS A 553 3.02 -7.37 6.94
CA CYS A 553 3.40 -6.22 6.11
C CYS A 553 4.41 -6.61 5.02
N LEU A 554 5.44 -7.39 5.40
CA LEU A 554 6.28 -8.12 4.45
C LEU A 554 5.64 -9.46 4.09
N ARG A 555 5.25 -9.59 2.82
CA ARG A 555 4.72 -10.80 2.20
C ARG A 555 5.24 -10.92 0.77
N GLY A 556 4.71 -11.86 0.00
CA GLY A 556 5.11 -12.02 -1.40
C GLY A 556 6.41 -12.80 -1.60
N ALA A 557 7.03 -12.64 -2.79
CA ALA A 557 8.13 -13.48 -3.26
C ALA A 557 9.35 -13.49 -2.33
N MET A 558 9.71 -12.33 -1.77
CA MET A 558 10.85 -12.21 -0.84
C MET A 558 10.59 -12.97 0.47
N PHE A 559 9.40 -12.79 1.06
CA PHE A 559 9.02 -13.50 2.27
C PHE A 559 8.96 -15.01 2.04
N ASN A 560 8.40 -15.45 0.90
CA ASN A 560 8.38 -16.86 0.50
C ASN A 560 9.81 -17.44 0.37
N GLY A 561 10.76 -16.61 -0.06
CA GLY A 561 12.19 -16.94 -0.12
C GLY A 561 12.90 -16.96 1.24
N GLY A 562 12.18 -16.67 2.33
CA GLY A 562 12.69 -16.63 3.71
C GLY A 562 13.36 -15.32 4.12
N MET A 563 13.21 -14.25 3.31
CA MET A 563 13.74 -12.92 3.64
C MET A 563 12.89 -12.25 4.70
N LEU A 564 13.53 -11.55 5.64
CA LEU A 564 12.87 -10.75 6.67
C LEU A 564 13.34 -9.29 6.62
N CYS A 565 12.65 -8.40 7.34
CA CYS A 565 12.90 -6.95 7.35
C CYS A 565 14.38 -6.58 7.58
N SER A 566 15.07 -7.29 8.47
CA SER A 566 16.48 -7.04 8.81
C SER A 566 17.47 -7.37 7.69
N ASP A 567 17.09 -8.23 6.74
CA ASP A 567 17.92 -8.57 5.59
C ASP A 567 17.98 -7.42 4.58
N CYS A 568 16.96 -6.55 4.60
CA CYS A 568 16.84 -5.37 3.73
C CYS A 568 17.29 -4.10 4.45
N HIS A 569 16.72 -3.80 5.62
CA HIS A 569 16.90 -2.51 6.31
C HIS A 569 18.00 -2.50 7.38
N GLY A 570 18.41 -3.67 7.88
CA GLY A 570 19.31 -3.79 9.03
C GLY A 570 18.57 -3.89 10.38
N SER A 571 19.31 -3.75 11.48
CA SER A 571 18.76 -3.78 12.84
C SER A 571 18.07 -2.45 13.22
N LEU A 572 17.28 -2.45 14.29
CA LEU A 572 16.68 -1.22 14.85
C LEU A 572 17.72 -0.12 15.07
N ALA A 573 18.90 -0.46 15.60
CA ALA A 573 19.97 0.50 15.82
C ALA A 573 20.49 1.13 14.51
N GLN A 574 20.55 0.35 13.42
CA GLN A 574 20.99 0.83 12.11
C GLN A 574 19.93 1.72 11.44
N VAL A 575 18.66 1.36 11.59
CA VAL A 575 17.54 2.19 11.10
C VAL A 575 17.43 3.50 11.89
N GLY A 576 17.68 3.46 13.20
CA GLY A 576 17.67 4.64 14.08
C GLY A 576 18.92 5.53 13.99
N ALA A 577 19.99 5.07 13.33
CA ALA A 577 21.22 5.83 13.10
C ALA A 577 21.08 6.78 11.90
N ASP A 578 20.19 7.76 12.03
CA ASP A 578 19.74 8.60 10.94
C ASP A 578 20.34 10.03 10.94
N PHE A 579 20.00 10.78 9.90
CA PHE A 579 20.43 12.17 9.67
C PHE A 579 20.11 13.18 10.77
N SER A 580 19.27 12.84 11.75
CA SER A 580 18.82 13.74 12.82
C SER A 580 19.52 13.50 14.16
N ALA A 581 20.49 12.58 14.24
CA ALA A 581 21.09 12.14 15.50
C ALA A 581 21.64 13.28 16.39
N GLY A 582 22.13 14.37 15.77
CA GLY A 582 22.68 15.55 16.43
C GLY A 582 21.66 16.64 16.79
N VAL A 583 20.39 16.51 16.36
CA VAL A 583 19.35 17.53 16.58
C VAL A 583 18.91 17.53 18.05
N ALA A 584 18.86 18.73 18.62
CA ALA A 584 18.36 18.97 19.98
C ALA A 584 17.86 20.44 20.11
N PRO A 585 17.10 20.79 21.16
CA PRO A 585 16.65 22.16 21.38
C PRO A 585 17.77 23.21 21.46
N ASP A 586 18.96 22.81 21.92
CA ASP A 586 20.17 23.64 22.01
C ASP A 586 21.11 23.48 20.79
N ASN A 587 20.85 22.52 19.91
CA ASN A 587 21.56 22.27 18.65
C ASN A 587 20.58 22.11 17.48
N ARG A 588 19.79 23.16 17.26
CA ARG A 588 18.64 23.15 16.34
C ARG A 588 19.08 23.06 14.89
N GLY A 589 18.32 22.33 14.08
CA GLY A 589 18.55 22.19 12.65
C GLY A 589 19.84 21.43 12.30
N ALA A 590 20.47 20.76 13.26
CA ALA A 590 21.69 19.97 13.07
C ALA A 590 21.45 18.64 12.32
N PHE A 591 20.72 18.71 11.21
CA PHE A 591 20.51 17.62 10.27
C PHE A 591 21.76 17.42 9.41
N VAL A 592 22.14 16.17 9.15
CA VAL A 592 23.30 15.81 8.35
C VAL A 592 22.85 15.32 6.98
N LEU A 593 22.87 16.19 5.97
CA LEU A 593 22.25 15.93 4.67
C LEU A 593 23.19 16.06 3.46
N ASP A 594 24.48 16.34 3.64
CA ASP A 594 25.42 16.56 2.54
C ASP A 594 26.83 16.02 2.88
N GLN A 595 26.91 14.72 3.19
CA GLN A 595 28.17 14.04 3.47
C GLN A 595 28.53 12.97 2.44
N GLY A 596 28.05 13.16 1.20
CA GLY A 596 28.23 12.27 0.07
C GLY A 596 27.05 11.32 -0.18
N ASN A 597 27.18 10.46 -1.18
CA ASN A 597 26.13 9.49 -1.54
C ASN A 597 26.00 8.40 -0.47
N PHE A 598 24.83 8.27 0.16
CA PHE A 598 24.55 7.24 1.17
C PHE A 598 24.93 5.83 0.72
N TYR A 599 24.63 5.48 -0.53
CA TYR A 599 24.86 4.16 -1.12
C TYR A 599 26.34 3.84 -1.39
N SER A 600 27.23 4.82 -1.24
CA SER A 600 28.68 4.58 -1.31
C SER A 600 29.19 4.05 0.04
N PRO A 601 29.85 2.87 0.09
CA PRO A 601 30.29 2.26 1.36
C PRO A 601 31.23 3.14 2.20
N GLY A 602 32.01 4.03 1.56
CA GLY A 602 32.90 4.97 2.25
C GLY A 602 32.26 6.30 2.67
N SER A 603 30.99 6.52 2.34
CA SER A 603 30.29 7.77 2.65
C SER A 603 29.99 7.90 4.14
N LEU A 604 30.12 9.12 4.67
CA LEU A 604 29.73 9.44 6.04
C LEU A 604 28.25 9.82 6.15
N GLN A 605 27.56 10.00 5.02
CA GLN A 605 26.13 10.31 5.00
C GLN A 605 25.33 9.26 5.78
N PRO A 606 24.62 9.65 6.85
CA PRO A 606 23.68 8.79 7.55
C PRO A 606 22.41 8.59 6.72
N ARG A 607 21.62 7.59 7.11
CA ARG A 607 20.35 7.26 6.45
C ARG A 607 19.38 8.44 6.56
N VAL A 608 18.72 8.76 5.45
CA VAL A 608 17.46 9.52 5.44
C VAL A 608 16.33 8.50 5.23
N PRO A 609 15.53 8.19 6.27
CA PRO A 609 14.39 7.30 6.15
C PRO A 609 13.47 7.76 5.02
N TRP A 610 12.86 6.83 4.28
CA TRP A 610 11.99 7.10 3.11
C TRP A 610 12.69 7.52 1.82
N ALA A 611 13.93 8.02 1.91
CA ALA A 611 14.72 8.44 0.75
C ALA A 611 15.91 7.50 0.48
N ASN A 612 16.36 6.76 1.49
CA ASN A 612 17.47 5.81 1.38
C ASN A 612 16.98 4.40 1.70
N GLU A 613 16.32 3.80 0.71
CA GLU A 613 15.76 2.47 0.81
C GLU A 613 16.56 1.43 0.01
N PRO A 614 16.46 0.14 0.36
CA PRO A 614 16.94 -0.96 -0.47
C PRO A 614 16.26 -0.95 -1.85
N GLY A 615 16.99 -1.38 -2.87
CA GLY A 615 16.45 -1.55 -4.21
C GLY A 615 16.55 -2.99 -4.73
N CYS A 616 15.90 -3.27 -5.86
CA CYS A 616 15.98 -4.54 -6.58
C CYS A 616 17.44 -4.92 -6.81
N GLY A 617 18.25 -3.96 -7.28
CA GLY A 617 19.67 -4.15 -7.55
C GLY A 617 20.51 -4.54 -6.33
N SER A 618 20.00 -4.31 -5.11
CA SER A 618 20.71 -4.67 -3.87
C SER A 618 20.83 -6.19 -3.67
N CYS A 619 19.90 -6.96 -4.23
CA CYS A 619 19.95 -8.43 -4.21
C CYS A 619 20.03 -9.05 -5.61
N HIS A 620 19.42 -8.41 -6.61
CA HIS A 620 19.43 -8.80 -8.02
C HIS A 620 20.57 -8.08 -8.75
N THR A 621 21.80 -8.45 -8.38
CA THR A 621 23.02 -7.67 -8.67
C THR A 621 23.56 -7.80 -10.10
N GLY A 622 22.75 -8.30 -11.02
CA GLY A 622 23.12 -8.54 -12.41
C GLY A 622 22.54 -9.83 -12.96
N ASP A 623 23.16 -10.35 -14.01
CA ASP A 623 22.69 -11.51 -14.75
C ASP A 623 23.48 -12.78 -14.41
N ALA A 624 23.21 -13.90 -15.07
CA ALA A 624 23.83 -15.19 -14.76
C ALA A 624 25.37 -15.20 -14.92
N ASN A 625 25.92 -14.32 -15.77
CA ASN A 625 27.34 -14.28 -16.08
C ASN A 625 28.08 -13.14 -15.37
N ASP A 626 27.37 -12.06 -15.00
CA ASP A 626 27.94 -10.89 -14.33
C ASP A 626 27.03 -10.43 -13.18
N ASN A 627 27.37 -10.84 -11.97
CA ASN A 627 26.68 -10.51 -10.72
C ASN A 627 27.67 -10.51 -9.54
N LEU A 628 27.21 -10.13 -8.34
CA LEU A 628 28.04 -10.02 -7.14
C LEU A 628 28.08 -11.27 -6.27
N ALA A 629 27.57 -12.41 -6.75
CA ALA A 629 27.62 -13.65 -6.00
C ALA A 629 29.08 -14.06 -5.70
N GLY A 630 29.33 -14.44 -4.45
CA GLY A 630 30.65 -14.87 -3.99
C GLY A 630 31.63 -13.72 -3.72
N THR A 631 31.20 -12.46 -3.86
CA THR A 631 32.03 -11.32 -3.46
C THR A 631 32.07 -11.16 -1.94
N THR A 632 33.09 -10.46 -1.43
CA THR A 632 33.28 -10.33 0.02
C THR A 632 32.10 -9.66 0.71
N GLY A 633 31.57 -10.33 1.74
CA GLY A 633 30.47 -9.82 2.55
C GLY A 633 29.09 -9.98 1.92
N THR A 634 28.94 -10.63 0.77
CA THR A 634 27.60 -10.96 0.23
C THR A 634 27.12 -12.31 0.74
N LEU A 635 25.84 -12.42 1.11
CA LEU A 635 25.18 -13.70 1.30
C LEU A 635 24.48 -14.07 0.00
N VAL A 636 24.92 -15.15 -0.64
CA VAL A 636 24.34 -15.66 -1.88
C VAL A 636 23.26 -16.67 -1.55
N ASN A 637 22.19 -16.67 -2.32
CA ASN A 637 21.22 -17.74 -2.26
C ASN A 637 21.77 -19.01 -2.94
N THR A 638 21.88 -20.13 -2.22
CA THR A 638 22.33 -21.42 -2.79
C THR A 638 21.29 -22.05 -3.72
N ALA A 639 20.02 -22.04 -3.33
CA ALA A 639 18.91 -22.56 -4.10
C ALA A 639 17.61 -21.84 -3.74
N ASP A 640 16.67 -21.82 -4.67
CA ASP A 640 15.38 -21.18 -4.48
C ASP A 640 14.33 -22.07 -3.80
N SER A 641 13.12 -21.51 -3.65
CA SER A 641 11.99 -22.17 -2.98
C SER A 641 11.51 -23.46 -3.64
N ASN A 642 11.85 -23.70 -4.91
CA ASN A 642 11.54 -24.93 -5.65
C ASN A 642 12.73 -25.91 -5.70
N GLY A 643 13.85 -25.58 -5.04
CA GLY A 643 15.02 -26.43 -4.91
C GLY A 643 15.99 -26.40 -6.10
N TYR A 644 15.84 -25.47 -7.04
CA TYR A 644 16.82 -25.28 -8.11
C TYR A 644 18.01 -24.43 -7.63
N ILE A 645 19.19 -24.75 -8.14
CA ILE A 645 20.44 -24.03 -7.82
C ILE A 645 20.29 -22.58 -8.28
N ASP A 646 20.52 -21.64 -7.37
CA ASP A 646 20.43 -20.20 -7.63
C ASP A 646 21.83 -19.64 -7.91
N GLY A 647 22.66 -19.50 -6.88
CA GLY A 647 24.04 -19.05 -7.02
C GLY A 647 24.21 -17.64 -7.60
N ILE A 648 23.13 -16.88 -7.80
CA ILE A 648 23.12 -15.58 -8.49
C ILE A 648 22.57 -14.49 -7.57
N ARG A 649 21.38 -14.69 -7.01
CA ARG A 649 20.68 -13.69 -6.18
C ARG A 649 21.25 -13.64 -4.77
N LEU A 650 21.29 -12.46 -4.18
CA LEU A 650 21.71 -12.29 -2.77
C LEU A 650 20.53 -12.44 -1.80
N ARG A 651 20.84 -12.75 -0.55
CA ARG A 651 19.91 -12.86 0.59
C ARG A 651 20.02 -11.72 1.59
N GLN A 652 20.80 -10.71 1.26
CA GLN A 652 20.97 -9.53 2.10
C GLN A 652 21.21 -8.36 1.16
N ALA A 653 20.46 -7.28 1.36
CA ALA A 653 20.53 -6.09 0.51
C ALA A 653 21.81 -5.29 0.74
N TYR A 654 22.53 -5.57 1.82
CA TYR A 654 23.77 -4.91 2.20
C TYR A 654 24.85 -5.95 2.52
N ARG A 655 26.12 -5.52 2.55
CA ARG A 655 27.22 -6.44 2.88
C ARG A 655 27.22 -6.75 4.37
N SER A 656 27.50 -8.01 4.72
CA SER A 656 27.64 -8.44 6.11
C SER A 656 28.66 -7.57 6.86
N MET A 657 28.33 -7.25 8.11
CA MET A 657 29.12 -6.37 8.98
C MET A 657 29.17 -4.89 8.53
N ASP A 658 28.42 -4.48 7.50
CA ASP A 658 28.23 -3.05 7.24
C ASP A 658 27.52 -2.40 8.43
N PRO A 659 28.16 -1.45 9.13
CA PRO A 659 27.58 -0.83 10.32
C PRO A 659 26.33 0.00 10.03
N LYS A 660 26.12 0.48 8.79
CA LYS A 660 24.96 1.29 8.40
C LYS A 660 23.86 0.49 7.70
N ALA A 661 24.13 -0.77 7.37
CA ALA A 661 23.31 -1.55 6.43
C ALA A 661 23.10 -0.79 5.11
N THR A 662 24.19 -0.36 4.47
CA THR A 662 24.17 0.39 3.21
C THR A 662 23.72 -0.52 2.07
N PRO A 663 22.59 -0.25 1.41
CA PRO A 663 22.13 -1.08 0.30
C PRO A 663 23.16 -1.14 -0.82
N ILE A 664 23.33 -2.33 -1.40
CA ILE A 664 24.23 -2.57 -2.52
C ILE A 664 23.64 -1.90 -3.76
N VAL A 665 24.49 -1.18 -4.49
CA VAL A 665 24.21 -0.67 -5.83
C VAL A 665 25.13 -1.40 -6.80
N PRO A 666 24.60 -2.29 -7.65
CA PRO A 666 25.43 -3.12 -8.53
C PRO A 666 25.91 -2.31 -9.74
N ALA A 667 26.98 -2.79 -10.39
CA ALA A 667 27.45 -2.24 -11.66
C ALA A 667 26.61 -2.75 -12.85
N ASN A 668 26.25 -4.04 -12.85
CA ASN A 668 25.29 -4.60 -13.79
C ASN A 668 23.87 -4.23 -13.34
N LYS A 669 23.18 -3.43 -14.15
CA LYS A 669 21.86 -2.83 -13.83
C LYS A 669 20.67 -3.58 -14.41
N ARG A 670 20.86 -4.78 -14.99
CA ARG A 670 19.78 -5.50 -15.71
C ARG A 670 18.46 -5.57 -14.93
N PHE A 671 18.54 -5.80 -13.62
CA PHE A 671 17.39 -5.90 -12.70
C PHE A 671 17.39 -4.80 -11.63
N ALA A 672 18.19 -3.75 -11.81
CA ALA A 672 18.25 -2.64 -10.87
C ALA A 672 17.33 -1.51 -11.35
N GLU A 673 16.91 -0.69 -10.39
CA GLU A 673 16.27 0.58 -10.66
C GLU A 673 17.16 1.48 -11.53
N PRO A 674 16.55 2.35 -12.36
CA PRO A 674 17.30 3.37 -13.06
C PRO A 674 18.06 4.26 -12.06
N GLU A 675 19.22 4.76 -12.50
CA GLU A 675 19.94 5.78 -11.76
C GLU A 675 19.24 7.14 -11.94
N VAL A 676 19.30 7.97 -10.92
CA VAL A 676 18.88 9.36 -10.99
C VAL A 676 19.72 10.07 -12.06
N PRO A 677 19.10 10.67 -13.10
CA PRO A 677 19.84 11.35 -14.16
C PRO A 677 20.56 12.60 -13.63
N ALA A 678 21.60 13.05 -14.34
CA ALA A 678 22.40 14.20 -13.92
C ALA A 678 21.60 15.51 -13.83
N GLY A 679 20.52 15.62 -14.60
CA GLY A 679 19.62 16.76 -14.54
C GLY A 679 18.40 16.56 -15.43
N PHE A 680 17.40 17.41 -15.21
CA PHE A 680 16.09 17.41 -15.85
C PHE A 680 15.80 18.83 -16.36
N ASN A 681 15.60 19.02 -17.66
CA ASN A 681 15.27 20.32 -18.26
C ASN A 681 16.12 21.52 -17.76
N GLY A 682 17.43 21.30 -17.53
CA GLY A 682 18.36 22.33 -17.03
C GLY A 682 18.48 22.42 -15.51
N PHE A 683 17.63 21.74 -14.75
CA PHE A 683 17.78 21.50 -13.31
C PHE A 683 18.81 20.41 -13.06
N ALA A 684 19.80 20.66 -12.22
CA ALA A 684 20.76 19.63 -11.81
C ALA A 684 20.18 18.82 -10.65
N ASN A 685 19.97 17.52 -10.84
CA ASN A 685 19.43 16.66 -9.78
C ASN A 685 20.47 16.52 -8.65
N PRO A 686 20.16 16.93 -7.41
CA PRO A 686 21.09 16.79 -6.29
C PRO A 686 21.49 15.33 -6.03
N GLY A 687 20.54 14.40 -6.15
CA GLY A 687 20.73 12.96 -5.98
C GLY A 687 21.30 12.23 -7.20
N ALA A 688 21.87 12.93 -8.19
CA ALA A 688 22.38 12.31 -9.42
C ALA A 688 23.31 11.11 -9.15
N GLY A 689 23.06 9.99 -9.85
CA GLY A 689 23.79 8.73 -9.69
C GLY A 689 23.34 7.86 -8.50
N ASN A 690 22.41 8.33 -7.66
CA ASN A 690 21.73 7.45 -6.72
C ASN A 690 20.77 6.51 -7.49
N PRO A 691 20.47 5.32 -6.97
CA PRO A 691 19.32 4.56 -7.46
C PRO A 691 18.03 5.36 -7.20
N GLN A 692 17.10 5.35 -8.16
CA GLN A 692 15.74 5.81 -7.92
C GLN A 692 15.02 4.85 -6.96
N LEU A 693 13.97 5.34 -6.29
CA LEU A 693 13.12 4.46 -5.47
C LEU A 693 12.27 3.57 -6.38
N TYR A 694 12.12 2.31 -6.01
CA TYR A 694 11.32 1.34 -6.75
C TYR A 694 9.89 1.83 -7.07
N ARG A 695 9.17 2.38 -6.08
CA ARG A 695 7.81 2.92 -6.24
C ARG A 695 7.66 4.11 -7.18
N VAL A 696 8.79 4.72 -7.62
CA VAL A 696 8.78 5.77 -8.64
C VAL A 696 9.55 5.40 -9.89
N SER A 697 10.01 4.15 -9.99
CA SER A 697 10.79 3.67 -11.12
C SER A 697 9.89 3.12 -12.22
N THR A 698 10.27 3.41 -13.46
CA THR A 698 9.64 2.86 -14.66
C THR A 698 10.66 2.12 -15.52
N GLY A 699 10.20 1.14 -16.30
CA GLY A 699 10.97 0.40 -17.29
C GLY A 699 10.14 0.06 -18.53
N HIS A 700 10.75 -0.61 -19.52
CA HIS A 700 10.10 -1.17 -20.72
C HIS A 700 8.94 -0.32 -21.29
N GLY A 701 9.28 0.84 -21.89
CA GLY A 701 8.28 1.74 -22.48
C GLY A 701 7.55 2.65 -21.50
N GLY A 702 8.07 2.82 -20.27
CA GLY A 702 7.50 3.71 -19.25
C GLY A 702 6.54 3.00 -18.28
N VAL A 703 6.44 1.68 -18.35
CA VAL A 703 5.63 0.89 -17.41
C VAL A 703 6.25 0.98 -16.02
N MET A 704 5.45 1.34 -15.02
CA MET A 704 5.88 1.36 -13.63
C MET A 704 6.32 -0.03 -13.16
N CYS A 705 7.42 -0.12 -12.42
CA CYS A 705 7.95 -1.41 -11.94
C CYS A 705 6.91 -2.18 -11.14
N GLU A 706 6.17 -1.48 -10.27
CA GLU A 706 5.09 -2.05 -9.45
C GLU A 706 3.94 -2.65 -10.27
N GLY A 707 3.71 -2.13 -11.48
CA GLY A 707 2.68 -2.64 -12.40
C GLY A 707 2.99 -4.05 -12.90
N CYS A 708 4.27 -4.42 -12.98
CA CYS A 708 4.69 -5.77 -13.36
C CYS A 708 4.98 -6.67 -12.16
N HIS A 709 5.56 -6.12 -11.09
CA HIS A 709 6.11 -6.89 -9.98
C HIS A 709 5.20 -6.93 -8.74
N GLY A 710 4.20 -6.05 -8.64
CA GLY A 710 3.45 -5.80 -7.43
C GLY A 710 4.09 -4.71 -6.58
N PRO A 711 3.43 -4.26 -5.50
CA PRO A 711 3.90 -3.12 -4.72
C PRO A 711 5.04 -3.50 -3.77
N THR A 712 5.78 -2.50 -3.27
CA THR A 712 6.81 -2.72 -2.24
C THR A 712 6.28 -3.59 -1.09
N HIS A 713 7.12 -4.48 -0.54
CA HIS A 713 6.75 -5.45 0.52
C HIS A 713 5.67 -6.49 0.17
N ALA A 714 5.06 -6.46 -1.01
CA ALA A 714 4.08 -7.45 -1.45
C ALA A 714 4.27 -7.87 -2.92
N GLU A 715 5.52 -7.88 -3.39
CA GLU A 715 5.86 -8.33 -4.74
C GLU A 715 5.39 -9.76 -5.00
N TRP A 716 4.83 -10.00 -6.18
CA TRP A 716 4.15 -11.25 -6.50
C TRP A 716 5.13 -12.41 -6.77
N PRO A 717 4.76 -13.65 -6.42
CA PRO A 717 3.48 -14.06 -5.84
C PRO A 717 3.48 -14.07 -4.32
N ASN A 718 2.29 -13.91 -3.73
CA ASN A 718 2.03 -14.36 -2.36
C ASN A 718 1.90 -15.89 -2.34
N ALA A 719 2.53 -16.59 -1.37
CA ALA A 719 2.49 -18.06 -1.31
C ALA A 719 1.08 -18.62 -1.06
N ASN A 720 0.19 -17.87 -0.41
CA ASN A 720 -1.20 -18.28 -0.29
C ASN A 720 -1.91 -18.08 -1.64
N PRO A 721 -2.34 -19.16 -2.31
CA PRO A 721 -2.97 -19.06 -3.63
C PRO A 721 -4.25 -18.23 -3.60
N ASN A 722 -4.92 -18.12 -2.46
CA ASN A 722 -6.17 -17.38 -2.35
C ASN A 722 -5.96 -15.91 -1.92
N ALA A 723 -4.74 -15.50 -1.60
CA ALA A 723 -4.46 -14.12 -1.18
C ALA A 723 -4.92 -13.09 -2.23
N ASN A 724 -5.46 -11.98 -1.74
CA ASN A 724 -5.92 -10.88 -2.58
C ASN A 724 -4.80 -10.26 -3.40
N ASP A 725 -3.55 -10.24 -2.90
CA ASP A 725 -2.39 -9.76 -3.68
C ASP A 725 -2.24 -10.49 -5.02
N ASN A 726 -2.60 -11.77 -5.07
CA ASN A 726 -2.45 -12.57 -6.29
C ASN A 726 -3.59 -12.35 -7.30
N VAL A 727 -4.66 -11.62 -6.94
CA VAL A 727 -5.83 -11.42 -7.80
C VAL A 727 -5.46 -10.63 -9.05
N THR A 728 -4.71 -9.54 -8.90
CA THR A 728 -4.27 -8.68 -10.01
C THR A 728 -3.53 -9.47 -11.08
N ALA A 729 -2.46 -10.20 -10.69
CA ALA A 729 -1.69 -11.02 -11.62
C ALA A 729 -2.55 -12.08 -12.32
N ARG A 730 -3.42 -12.78 -11.58
CA ARG A 730 -4.34 -13.77 -12.19
C ARG A 730 -5.28 -13.17 -13.22
N GLN A 731 -5.82 -11.99 -12.95
CA GLN A 731 -6.74 -11.31 -13.87
C GLN A 731 -6.02 -10.87 -15.15
N LEU A 732 -4.75 -10.47 -15.05
CA LEU A 732 -3.98 -9.94 -16.17
C LEU A 732 -3.35 -11.03 -17.07
N GLN A 733 -2.76 -12.08 -16.48
CA GLN A 733 -2.01 -13.12 -17.23
C GLN A 733 -2.49 -14.55 -16.98
N GLY A 734 -3.55 -14.75 -16.19
CA GLY A 734 -4.12 -16.08 -15.93
C GLY A 734 -3.40 -16.92 -14.87
N HIS A 735 -2.27 -16.45 -14.34
CA HIS A 735 -1.54 -17.09 -13.23
C HIS A 735 -0.95 -16.07 -12.25
N THR A 736 -0.48 -16.55 -11.09
CA THR A 736 0.16 -15.70 -10.08
C THR A 736 1.61 -15.38 -10.47
N GLY A 737 2.20 -14.41 -9.78
CA GLY A 737 3.59 -14.00 -9.99
C GLY A 737 3.73 -12.69 -10.76
N THR A 738 4.97 -12.29 -10.98
CA THR A 738 5.31 -11.11 -11.78
C THR A 738 4.74 -11.24 -13.20
N LEU A 739 4.27 -10.15 -13.79
CA LEU A 739 3.76 -10.14 -15.15
C LEU A 739 4.89 -10.46 -16.13
N ILE A 740 4.72 -11.54 -16.88
CA ILE A 740 5.72 -11.99 -17.86
C ILE A 740 5.09 -12.33 -19.22
N GLU A 741 3.78 -12.61 -19.25
CA GLU A 741 3.06 -12.91 -20.48
C GLU A 741 2.92 -11.64 -21.33
N CYS A 742 3.61 -11.64 -22.48
CA CYS A 742 3.70 -10.47 -23.35
C CYS A 742 2.33 -10.02 -23.87
N ASP A 743 1.39 -10.95 -24.01
CA ASP A 743 0.03 -10.68 -24.45
C ASP A 743 -0.81 -9.93 -23.40
N THR A 744 -0.30 -9.72 -22.18
CA THR A 744 -0.91 -8.80 -21.21
C THR A 744 -0.97 -7.39 -21.79
N CYS A 745 0.12 -6.94 -22.43
CA CYS A 745 0.28 -5.56 -22.93
C CYS A 745 0.41 -5.47 -24.45
N HIS A 746 0.79 -6.54 -25.13
CA HIS A 746 1.05 -6.54 -26.57
C HIS A 746 0.01 -7.35 -27.34
N VAL A 747 -0.17 -6.99 -28.61
CA VAL A 747 -0.66 -7.92 -29.63
C VAL A 747 0.55 -8.70 -30.11
N THR A 748 0.80 -9.88 -29.52
CA THR A 748 2.05 -10.62 -29.74
C THR A 748 2.30 -10.92 -31.22
N SER A 749 1.26 -11.23 -32.00
CA SER A 749 1.37 -11.48 -33.45
C SER A 749 1.95 -10.32 -34.27
N ALA A 750 1.94 -9.10 -33.73
CA ALA A 750 2.55 -7.90 -34.33
C ALA A 750 4.01 -7.69 -33.90
N LEU A 751 4.51 -8.45 -32.91
CA LEU A 751 5.92 -8.46 -32.50
C LEU A 751 6.77 -9.30 -33.45
N SER A 752 8.05 -8.94 -33.57
CA SER A 752 9.05 -9.81 -34.19
C SER A 752 9.16 -11.12 -33.40
N ASP A 753 9.19 -12.24 -34.11
CA ASP A 753 9.42 -13.59 -33.57
C ASP A 753 10.82 -13.80 -32.96
N ARG A 754 11.73 -12.84 -33.14
CA ARG A 754 13.11 -12.84 -32.63
C ARG A 754 13.42 -11.67 -31.71
N THR A 755 12.41 -10.95 -31.24
CA THR A 755 12.62 -9.80 -30.35
C THR A 755 13.35 -10.24 -29.07
N GLN A 756 14.25 -9.37 -28.60
CA GLN A 756 14.87 -9.40 -27.27
C GLN A 756 14.71 -8.05 -26.57
N ASP A 757 13.79 -7.21 -27.08
CA ASP A 757 13.55 -5.85 -26.59
C ASP A 757 12.53 -5.83 -25.44
N GLY A 758 12.20 -6.99 -24.88
CA GLY A 758 11.34 -7.14 -23.72
C GLY A 758 11.96 -6.62 -22.43
N PRO A 759 11.20 -6.61 -21.33
CA PRO A 759 11.70 -6.21 -20.02
C PRO A 759 12.94 -7.02 -19.65
N HIS A 760 13.97 -6.38 -19.08
CA HIS A 760 15.24 -7.01 -18.72
C HIS A 760 16.00 -7.71 -19.87
N GLY A 761 15.65 -7.40 -21.13
CA GLY A 761 16.20 -8.06 -22.33
C GLY A 761 15.59 -9.43 -22.60
N MET A 762 14.36 -9.67 -22.13
CA MET A 762 13.63 -10.91 -22.39
C MET A 762 13.19 -11.01 -23.85
N HIS A 763 13.23 -12.23 -24.36
CA HIS A 763 12.56 -12.59 -25.60
C HIS A 763 11.10 -12.98 -25.32
N LEU A 764 10.33 -13.26 -26.38
CA LEU A 764 8.97 -13.78 -26.24
C LEU A 764 8.96 -15.05 -25.38
N VAL A 765 8.19 -15.02 -24.29
CA VAL A 765 7.88 -16.19 -23.46
C VAL A 765 6.51 -16.72 -23.86
N ASP A 766 6.31 -18.02 -23.66
CA ASP A 766 5.10 -18.76 -24.06
C ASP A 766 4.56 -18.51 -25.51
N ASP A 767 5.41 -18.04 -26.43
CA ASP A 767 5.08 -17.89 -27.85
C ASP A 767 5.69 -18.96 -28.78
N GLN A 768 4.83 -19.73 -29.45
CA GLN A 768 5.26 -20.77 -30.40
C GLN A 768 6.12 -20.27 -31.55
N ARG A 769 6.06 -18.99 -31.93
CA ARG A 769 6.88 -18.43 -33.00
C ARG A 769 8.35 -18.37 -32.59
N PHE A 770 8.64 -18.24 -31.30
CA PHE A 770 10.02 -18.17 -30.81
C PHE A 770 10.71 -19.54 -30.83
N TRP A 771 10.07 -20.59 -30.32
CA TRP A 771 10.71 -21.91 -30.17
C TRP A 771 10.49 -22.91 -31.31
N ARG A 772 9.82 -22.52 -32.40
CA ARG A 772 9.84 -23.31 -33.63
C ARG A 772 11.24 -23.31 -34.24
N GLU A 773 11.55 -24.33 -35.04
CA GLU A 773 12.89 -24.63 -35.57
C GLU A 773 13.54 -23.44 -36.32
N ASP A 774 12.74 -22.61 -36.98
CA ASP A 774 13.14 -21.40 -37.71
C ASP A 774 12.97 -20.08 -36.92
N GLY A 775 12.36 -20.15 -35.73
CA GLY A 775 12.08 -19.02 -34.84
C GLY A 775 13.35 -18.40 -34.28
N HIS A 776 13.97 -19.03 -33.29
CA HIS A 776 15.20 -18.53 -32.65
C HIS A 776 16.50 -19.11 -33.24
N GLY A 777 16.45 -20.08 -34.16
CA GLY A 777 17.65 -20.80 -34.63
C GLY A 777 18.78 -19.89 -35.12
N HIS A 778 18.48 -18.92 -35.99
CA HIS A 778 19.48 -17.95 -36.46
C HIS A 778 19.94 -16.96 -35.39
N LEU A 779 19.11 -16.68 -34.39
CA LEU A 779 19.51 -15.84 -33.27
C LEU A 779 20.50 -16.60 -32.38
N ALA A 780 20.20 -17.86 -32.06
CA ALA A 780 21.10 -18.73 -31.33
C ALA A 780 22.44 -18.87 -32.06
N GLU A 781 22.47 -19.13 -33.37
CA GLU A 781 23.72 -19.19 -34.15
C GLU A 781 24.61 -17.93 -34.00
N GLN A 782 24.01 -16.74 -33.87
CA GLN A 782 24.74 -15.49 -33.71
C GLN A 782 25.28 -15.28 -32.28
N GLU A 783 24.60 -15.83 -31.28
CA GLU A 783 24.91 -15.63 -29.85
C GLU A 783 25.78 -16.76 -29.28
N ASN A 784 25.65 -18.00 -29.77
CA ASN A 784 26.31 -19.21 -29.22
C ASN A 784 27.85 -19.13 -29.23
N GLY A 785 28.43 -18.35 -30.14
CA GLY A 785 29.88 -18.15 -30.25
C GLY A 785 30.45 -17.05 -29.32
N ARG A 786 29.59 -16.29 -28.65
CA ARG A 786 30.01 -15.16 -27.82
C ARG A 786 30.45 -15.60 -26.42
N PRO A 787 31.35 -14.85 -25.75
CA PRO A 787 31.70 -15.11 -24.36
C PRO A 787 30.44 -15.20 -23.48
N GLY A 788 30.42 -16.16 -22.54
CA GLY A 788 29.29 -16.36 -21.64
C GLY A 788 27.98 -16.81 -22.32
N GLY A 789 27.99 -17.26 -23.59
CA GLY A 789 26.77 -17.68 -24.28
C GLY A 789 25.95 -16.51 -24.87
N GLY A 790 26.56 -15.33 -25.02
CA GLY A 790 25.91 -14.16 -25.61
C GLY A 790 24.72 -13.64 -24.79
N THR A 791 23.74 -13.06 -25.46
CA THR A 791 22.53 -12.54 -24.80
C THR A 791 21.70 -13.63 -24.14
N CYS A 792 21.62 -14.82 -24.75
CA CYS A 792 20.92 -15.98 -24.19
C CYS A 792 21.53 -16.40 -22.84
N GLY A 793 22.86 -16.42 -22.76
CA GLY A 793 23.56 -16.83 -21.56
C GLY A 793 23.38 -15.88 -20.37
N ALA A 794 22.96 -14.63 -20.59
CA ALA A 794 22.63 -13.71 -19.50
C ALA A 794 21.52 -14.26 -18.58
N CYS A 795 20.53 -14.96 -19.13
CA CYS A 795 19.45 -15.57 -18.33
C CYS A 795 19.61 -17.09 -18.24
N HIS A 796 20.07 -17.75 -19.30
CA HIS A 796 20.15 -19.22 -19.39
C HIS A 796 21.53 -19.79 -18.97
N GLY A 797 22.45 -18.93 -18.55
CA GLY A 797 23.82 -19.31 -18.18
C GLY A 797 24.72 -19.54 -19.40
N GLY A 798 26.03 -19.34 -19.22
CA GLY A 798 27.01 -19.57 -20.29
C GLY A 798 27.19 -21.04 -20.69
N ASP A 799 26.61 -21.98 -19.95
CA ASP A 799 26.51 -23.40 -20.31
C ASP A 799 25.16 -23.77 -20.96
N HIS A 800 24.24 -22.81 -21.06
CA HIS A 800 22.92 -22.94 -21.67
C HIS A 800 22.00 -23.99 -21.02
N ARG A 801 22.25 -24.36 -19.76
CA ARG A 801 21.43 -25.32 -19.00
C ARG A 801 20.24 -24.68 -18.29
N GLY A 802 20.09 -23.36 -18.39
CA GLY A 802 19.07 -22.60 -17.68
C GLY A 802 19.55 -22.21 -16.27
N THR A 803 19.02 -21.11 -15.77
CA THR A 803 19.26 -20.66 -14.39
C THR A 803 17.94 -20.25 -13.75
N VAL A 804 18.01 -19.80 -12.50
CA VAL A 804 16.88 -19.19 -11.81
C VAL A 804 16.29 -17.96 -12.49
N LEU A 805 16.99 -17.35 -13.45
CA LEU A 805 16.52 -16.23 -14.25
C LEU A 805 15.72 -16.67 -15.49
N SER A 806 15.75 -17.95 -15.86
CA SER A 806 15.10 -18.49 -17.06
C SER A 806 13.94 -19.44 -16.75
N ARG A 807 13.32 -19.31 -15.57
CA ARG A 807 12.26 -20.21 -15.15
C ARG A 807 10.98 -19.99 -15.92
N ALA A 808 10.23 -21.07 -16.14
CA ALA A 808 8.85 -20.95 -16.56
C ALA A 808 8.00 -20.39 -15.40
N ALA A 809 7.15 -19.38 -15.67
CA ALA A 809 6.26 -18.80 -14.66
C ALA A 809 5.00 -19.64 -14.42
N ALA A 810 4.58 -20.43 -15.41
CA ALA A 810 3.50 -21.41 -15.31
C ALA A 810 3.91 -22.71 -16.02
N ASP A 811 3.10 -23.77 -15.85
CA ASP A 811 3.30 -25.01 -16.56
C ASP A 811 3.20 -24.78 -18.08
N ARG A 812 4.26 -25.13 -18.82
CA ARG A 812 4.33 -24.98 -20.28
C ARG A 812 4.33 -26.33 -20.96
N SER A 813 3.71 -26.39 -22.13
CA SER A 813 3.74 -27.55 -23.01
C SER A 813 3.90 -27.08 -24.45
N PHE A 814 4.93 -27.60 -25.13
CA PHE A 814 5.25 -27.21 -26.49
C PHE A 814 5.68 -28.41 -27.34
N LEU A 815 5.52 -28.29 -28.66
CA LEU A 815 5.91 -29.30 -29.63
C LEU A 815 7.25 -28.91 -30.26
N VAL A 816 8.24 -29.79 -30.13
CA VAL A 816 9.55 -29.66 -30.77
C VAL A 816 9.75 -30.84 -31.70
N GLU A 817 9.91 -30.58 -33.00
CA GLU A 817 10.02 -31.62 -34.04
C GLU A 817 8.88 -32.67 -33.96
N GLY A 818 7.67 -32.23 -33.61
CA GLY A 818 6.49 -33.10 -33.44
C GLY A 818 6.44 -33.90 -32.14
N ARG A 819 7.37 -33.68 -31.20
CA ARG A 819 7.37 -34.30 -29.87
C ARG A 819 6.95 -33.29 -28.80
N ALA A 820 6.02 -33.70 -27.94
CA ALA A 820 5.65 -32.90 -26.78
C ALA A 820 6.78 -32.82 -25.77
N ARG A 821 7.06 -31.60 -25.30
CA ARG A 821 7.94 -31.27 -24.20
C ARG A 821 7.12 -30.46 -23.18
N THR A 822 7.39 -30.68 -21.91
CA THR A 822 6.73 -29.99 -20.81
C THR A 822 7.77 -29.40 -19.89
N VAL A 823 7.50 -28.21 -19.37
CA VAL A 823 8.31 -27.54 -18.34
C VAL A 823 7.36 -27.14 -17.23
N ALA A 824 7.65 -27.54 -16.00
CA ALA A 824 6.81 -27.19 -14.86
C ALA A 824 7.03 -25.72 -14.46
N ALA A 825 6.02 -25.11 -13.84
CA ALA A 825 6.18 -23.81 -13.21
C ALA A 825 7.36 -23.81 -12.23
N GLY A 826 8.23 -22.82 -12.35
CA GLY A 826 9.45 -22.66 -11.54
C GLY A 826 10.68 -23.41 -12.05
N GLU A 827 10.54 -24.29 -13.04
CA GLU A 827 11.64 -25.04 -13.65
C GLU A 827 12.47 -24.14 -14.58
N PRO A 828 13.81 -24.05 -14.41
CA PRO A 828 14.69 -23.38 -15.35
C PRO A 828 14.60 -23.95 -16.76
N VAL A 829 14.35 -23.10 -17.74
CA VAL A 829 14.35 -23.48 -19.15
C VAL A 829 15.79 -23.52 -19.65
N GLY A 830 16.28 -24.70 -20.02
CA GLY A 830 17.59 -24.93 -20.65
C GLY A 830 17.48 -25.25 -22.14
N CYS A 831 18.54 -24.99 -22.90
CA CYS A 831 18.60 -25.34 -24.32
C CYS A 831 18.67 -26.86 -24.53
N ASP A 832 19.13 -27.61 -23.52
CA ASP A 832 19.21 -29.08 -23.52
C ASP A 832 17.86 -29.80 -23.45
N LEU A 833 16.77 -29.07 -23.18
CA LEU A 833 15.40 -29.58 -23.33
C LEU A 833 15.13 -30.07 -24.76
N CYS A 834 15.73 -29.40 -25.73
CA CYS A 834 15.45 -29.58 -27.16
C CYS A 834 16.69 -29.89 -27.98
N HIS A 835 17.84 -29.30 -27.63
CA HIS A 835 19.06 -29.35 -28.41
C HIS A 835 20.15 -30.17 -27.71
N SER A 836 21.03 -30.78 -28.50
CA SER A 836 22.28 -31.30 -27.96
C SER A 836 23.24 -30.14 -27.76
N LEU A 837 23.63 -29.86 -26.51
CA LEU A 837 24.54 -28.76 -26.20
C LEU A 837 25.88 -28.90 -26.94
N ASP A 838 26.47 -30.10 -26.89
CA ASP A 838 27.72 -30.41 -27.59
C ASP A 838 27.62 -30.30 -29.12
N LYS A 839 26.43 -30.35 -29.72
CA LYS A 839 26.29 -30.18 -31.18
C LYS A 839 25.98 -28.74 -31.56
N SER A 840 25.19 -28.07 -30.74
CA SER A 840 24.60 -26.77 -31.07
C SER A 840 25.44 -25.60 -30.54
N PHE A 841 26.34 -25.89 -29.58
CA PHE A 841 27.17 -24.93 -28.87
C PHE A 841 28.64 -25.38 -28.74
N ALA A 842 29.04 -26.51 -29.35
CA ALA A 842 30.47 -26.84 -29.44
C ALA A 842 31.17 -25.79 -30.31
N ARG A 843 32.21 -25.20 -29.71
CA ARG A 843 33.10 -24.23 -30.35
C ARG A 843 34.09 -24.89 -31.29
#